data_AF-A0A9P5Y0A7-F1
#
_entry.id   AF-A0A9P5Y0A7-F1
#
_cell.length_a   1.000
_cell.length_b   1.000
_cell.length_c   1.000
_cell.angle_alpha   90.00
_cell.angle_beta   90.00
_cell.angle_gamma   90.00
#
_symmetry.space_group_name_H-M   'P 1'
#
loop_
_entity.id
_entity.type
_entity.pdbx_description
1 polymer ?
#
loop_
_entity_poly.entity_id
_entity_poly.type
_entity_poly.pdbx_seq_one_letter_code
_entity_poly.pdbx_strand_id
1 'polypeptide(L)'
;MDTTGRVKIILHTNPLSVRPPIMANYVPVRYKSMLSRIRRPRVNALGRGEYYGGTLETFMSLGLGSGVDGGTISQLPCGNSRMAGRGSGGPCVDPGVLACSRVRYFLRSRSWNLPMLSIRPSVSSSRLEPSIITKSHHLSRHTHVQYCSGRCQRQHWARHRIDCENPLLDPNWQPAWVYEARDPHFGLTPAGLDCARASGIFPAVDHLQLAYNEGLGESHDFKLCFVASGDIRSLVKTVNGLPKDYSGKCDILLNGMDAVAINRNLIILYALLSAGPSIEESAELAIHLMYSAALSAASAAYLQGCVRIIYGDGAGDGDMSFQTCLKTRGGGRLISLQTATGIKRLMEMSRSTYNLRKGLKSMHDVTLDLARDDHRDKIFVALKPAHRLALLHFWRTGILGPFSLDIKSFNQPNRLLFSAQGGWLGQFGANPLHGWDVTGVQSSGPKYGVDPSDVFGCLFFHVKHELMEFARRMKEFRIDVHLTQFDPYVLAKGISAGVLPPFKDKCFDRIETADLGDRIGIRECLINWAPLLNRLNDHASVLMRSRSWHRDQPNAVAHLNPQAVETLMKRCNSIPRLESRLRHAFSQGMKSPAVLKLVESLDAFVDHEGAFQEYLRDQEAETTASVLGLCLRAWHRIHPKRYGIPLNAPQQKLPNLSKKEFYDMFTIGGVEHSLRFIEFECVPEN
;
A
#
# COMPACT_ATOMS: atom_id res chain seq x y z
N MET A 1 -7.18 52.34 -17.33
CA MET A 1 -7.41 53.36 -18.36
C MET A 1 -7.92 52.62 -19.59
N ASP A 2 -9.23 52.32 -19.59
CA ASP A 2 -10.34 53.06 -20.24
C ASP A 2 -10.30 52.85 -21.77
N THR A 3 -11.36 52.52 -22.51
CA THR A 3 -12.81 52.76 -22.38
C THR A 3 -13.57 51.73 -23.26
N THR A 4 -14.50 51.00 -22.65
CA THR A 4 -15.81 50.54 -23.19
C THR A 4 -15.98 50.26 -24.70
N GLY A 5 -16.04 48.97 -25.07
CA GLY A 5 -16.51 48.50 -26.39
C GLY A 5 -17.53 47.35 -26.26
N ARG A 6 -18.76 47.66 -25.83
CA ARG A 6 -19.88 46.71 -25.84
C ARG A 6 -20.38 46.52 -27.27
N VAL A 7 -20.42 45.27 -27.75
CA VAL A 7 -21.17 44.89 -28.98
C VAL A 7 -22.38 44.05 -28.59
N LYS A 8 -23.51 44.43 -29.18
CA LYS A 8 -24.89 44.06 -28.87
C LYS A 8 -25.30 42.81 -29.66
N ILE A 9 -26.02 41.91 -28.99
CA ILE A 9 -26.60 40.66 -29.50
C ILE A 9 -27.73 40.97 -30.50
N ILE A 10 -27.81 40.20 -31.60
CA ILE A 10 -29.00 40.11 -32.47
C ILE A 10 -29.52 38.66 -32.39
N LEU A 11 -30.66 38.47 -31.73
CA LEU A 11 -31.48 37.26 -31.81
C LEU A 11 -32.78 37.65 -32.52
N HIS A 12 -33.08 36.94 -33.61
CA HIS A 12 -34.30 37.12 -34.37
C HIS A 12 -35.53 36.66 -33.56
N THR A 13 -36.42 37.61 -33.31
CA THR A 13 -37.82 37.43 -32.91
C THR A 13 -38.65 36.95 -34.11
N ASN A 14 -39.68 36.11 -33.91
CA ASN A 14 -41.09 36.52 -33.91
C ASN A 14 -42.08 35.34 -33.66
N PRO A 15 -43.40 35.57 -33.42
CA PRO A 15 -44.01 35.30 -32.12
C PRO A 15 -45.27 34.41 -32.24
N LEU A 16 -46.02 34.23 -31.14
CA LEU A 16 -47.48 34.49 -31.07
C LEU A 16 -48.00 34.29 -29.63
N SER A 17 -48.72 35.31 -29.16
CA SER A 17 -49.51 35.36 -27.93
C SER A 17 -50.74 34.44 -28.00
N VAL A 18 -51.41 34.03 -26.91
CA VAL A 18 -52.46 34.77 -26.18
C VAL A 18 -52.76 34.04 -24.85
N ARG A 19 -53.15 34.80 -23.81
CA ARG A 19 -53.47 34.36 -22.42
C ARG A 19 -54.94 33.82 -22.24
N PRO A 20 -55.48 33.64 -21.01
CA PRO A 20 -55.97 32.37 -20.43
C PRO A 20 -57.52 32.30 -20.31
N PRO A 21 -58.10 31.27 -19.66
CA PRO A 21 -58.90 31.57 -18.45
C PRO A 21 -58.95 30.47 -17.35
N ILE A 22 -59.78 30.78 -16.35
CA ILE A 22 -59.93 30.34 -14.95
C ILE A 22 -60.79 29.08 -14.73
N MET A 23 -60.47 28.32 -13.66
CA MET A 23 -61.23 27.36 -12.79
C MET A 23 -62.26 26.35 -13.33
N ALA A 24 -62.10 25.06 -12.95
CA ALA A 24 -62.91 24.35 -11.90
C ALA A 24 -62.99 22.82 -12.09
N ASN A 25 -62.75 22.09 -10.99
CA ASN A 25 -63.23 20.75 -10.58
C ASN A 25 -63.67 19.71 -11.63
N TYR A 26 -62.94 18.59 -11.75
CA TYR A 26 -63.54 17.25 -11.92
C TYR A 26 -62.53 16.14 -11.52
N VAL A 27 -62.79 15.49 -10.39
CA VAL A 27 -62.32 14.14 -10.03
C VAL A 27 -63.56 13.25 -10.23
N PRO A 28 -63.54 12.09 -10.94
CA PRO A 28 -63.12 10.86 -10.24
C PRO A 28 -62.68 9.64 -11.09
N VAL A 29 -62.25 8.60 -10.35
CA VAL A 29 -62.18 7.17 -10.72
C VAL A 29 -61.06 6.71 -11.65
N ARG A 30 -59.80 6.69 -11.15
CA ARG A 30 -58.81 5.67 -11.59
C ARG A 30 -57.70 5.34 -10.58
N TYR A 31 -57.84 5.76 -9.32
CA TYR A 31 -56.78 5.58 -8.31
C TYR A 31 -56.94 4.32 -7.44
N LYS A 32 -58.10 3.65 -7.44
CA LYS A 32 -58.34 2.44 -6.61
C LYS A 32 -58.11 1.10 -7.32
N SER A 33 -57.89 1.06 -8.64
CA SER A 33 -57.61 -0.21 -9.36
C SER A 33 -56.10 -0.49 -9.57
N MET A 34 -55.23 0.50 -9.34
CA MET A 34 -53.77 0.31 -9.40
C MET A 34 -53.20 -0.31 -8.11
N LEU A 35 -53.78 0.00 -6.94
CA LEU A 35 -53.28 -0.46 -5.65
C LEU A 35 -53.61 -1.92 -5.31
N SER A 36 -54.57 -2.55 -6.00
CA SER A 36 -54.87 -3.98 -5.83
C SER A 36 -53.95 -4.91 -6.65
N ARG A 37 -53.10 -4.36 -7.54
CA ARG A 37 -52.10 -5.13 -8.29
C ARG A 37 -50.72 -5.18 -7.62
N ILE A 38 -50.51 -4.49 -6.50
CA ILE A 38 -49.23 -4.43 -5.77
C ILE A 38 -49.16 -5.44 -4.59
N ARG A 39 -50.22 -6.21 -4.32
CA ARG A 39 -50.22 -7.18 -3.21
C ARG A 39 -50.68 -8.57 -3.63
N ARG A 40 -49.76 -9.37 -4.20
CA ARG A 40 -49.43 -10.77 -3.82
C ARG A 40 -48.65 -11.50 -4.93
N PRO A 41 -47.72 -12.41 -4.57
CA PRO A 41 -46.77 -13.02 -5.51
C PRO A 41 -47.40 -14.17 -6.30
N ARG A 42 -47.11 -14.23 -7.60
CA ARG A 42 -47.36 -15.44 -8.41
C ARG A 42 -46.05 -15.92 -9.01
N VAL A 43 -45.59 -17.05 -8.46
CA VAL A 43 -44.61 -17.95 -9.07
C VAL A 43 -45.18 -18.44 -10.39
N ASN A 44 -44.41 -18.33 -11.46
CA ASN A 44 -44.45 -19.26 -12.58
C ASN A 44 -43.06 -19.35 -13.20
N ALA A 45 -42.60 -20.58 -13.33
CA ALA A 45 -41.28 -20.99 -13.76
C ALA A 45 -41.14 -21.01 -15.29
N LEU A 46 -39.86 -21.14 -15.71
CA LEU A 46 -39.32 -21.54 -17.02
C LEU A 46 -38.90 -20.40 -17.96
N GLY A 47 -37.58 -20.25 -18.11
CA GLY A 47 -36.93 -19.50 -19.20
C GLY A 47 -35.53 -19.01 -18.82
N ARG A 48 -34.49 -19.75 -19.23
CA ARG A 48 -33.07 -19.62 -18.84
C ARG A 48 -32.47 -18.22 -19.00
N GLY A 49 -31.69 -17.84 -17.99
CA GLY A 49 -30.75 -16.71 -17.98
C GLY A 49 -30.34 -16.39 -16.54
N GLU A 50 -29.42 -17.16 -15.96
CA GLU A 50 -29.01 -17.05 -14.55
C GLU A 50 -28.37 -15.68 -14.24
N TYR A 51 -29.21 -14.74 -13.78
CA TYR A 51 -28.80 -13.62 -12.94
C TYR A 51 -28.88 -14.07 -11.48
N TYR A 52 -27.76 -14.06 -10.76
CA TYR A 52 -27.74 -14.20 -9.30
C TYR A 52 -28.32 -12.93 -8.67
N GLY A 53 -29.65 -12.83 -8.62
CA GLY A 53 -30.41 -11.81 -7.90
C GLY A 53 -30.60 -12.16 -6.42
N GLY A 54 -29.52 -12.38 -5.68
CA GLY A 54 -29.59 -12.46 -4.21
C GLY A 54 -29.73 -11.06 -3.60
N THR A 55 -30.54 -10.90 -2.55
CA THR A 55 -30.53 -9.66 -1.77
C THR A 55 -29.22 -9.56 -0.98
N LEU A 56 -28.79 -8.34 -0.59
CA LEU A 56 -27.60 -8.15 0.27
C LEU A 56 -27.68 -9.03 1.53
N GLU A 57 -28.88 -9.17 2.10
CA GLU A 57 -29.17 -10.05 3.23
C GLU A 57 -28.89 -11.54 2.95
N THR A 58 -29.19 -12.01 1.73
CA THR A 58 -28.90 -13.39 1.30
C THR A 58 -27.40 -13.64 1.14
N PHE A 59 -26.64 -12.61 0.75
CA PHE A 59 -25.18 -12.71 0.65
C PHE A 59 -24.46 -12.54 2.00
N MET A 60 -25.04 -11.75 2.91
CA MET A 60 -24.49 -11.55 4.25
C MET A 60 -24.63 -12.77 5.17
N SER A 61 -25.50 -13.73 4.85
CA SER A 61 -25.56 -15.01 5.59
C SER A 61 -24.34 -15.90 5.39
N LEU A 62 -23.54 -15.63 4.35
CA LEU A 62 -22.31 -16.35 4.01
C LEU A 62 -21.06 -15.68 4.62
N GLY A 63 -21.18 -14.68 5.51
CA GLY A 63 -20.03 -13.97 6.06
C GLY A 63 -19.20 -13.19 5.03
N LEU A 64 -18.20 -12.42 5.50
CA LEU A 64 -17.32 -11.61 4.63
C LEU A 64 -15.84 -12.03 4.69
N GLY A 65 -15.53 -13.05 5.49
CA GLY A 65 -14.17 -13.53 5.69
C GLY A 65 -13.63 -14.36 4.53
N SER A 66 -12.33 -14.65 4.60
CA SER A 66 -11.58 -15.39 3.57
C SER A 66 -11.72 -16.91 3.67
N GLY A 67 -12.32 -17.42 4.74
CA GLY A 67 -12.44 -18.84 5.06
C GLY A 67 -13.59 -19.56 4.36
N VAL A 68 -13.81 -20.82 4.76
CA VAL A 68 -14.91 -21.65 4.26
C VAL A 68 -16.24 -21.01 4.70
N ASP A 69 -17.22 -21.01 3.79
CA ASP A 69 -18.54 -20.40 4.01
C ASP A 69 -18.46 -18.94 4.50
N GLY A 70 -17.39 -18.22 4.08
CA GLY A 70 -17.06 -16.83 4.39
C GLY A 70 -16.87 -16.50 5.87
N GLY A 71 -16.51 -17.50 6.68
CA GLY A 71 -15.90 -17.25 7.99
C GLY A 71 -14.52 -16.59 7.88
N THR A 72 -14.03 -15.99 8.97
CA THR A 72 -12.68 -15.39 8.98
C THR A 72 -11.60 -16.45 9.19
N ILE A 73 -10.37 -16.15 8.75
CA ILE A 73 -9.22 -17.02 8.94
C ILE A 73 -8.41 -16.53 10.14
N SER A 74 -8.44 -17.29 11.23
CA SER A 74 -7.67 -17.02 12.44
C SER A 74 -6.35 -17.79 12.54
N GLN A 75 -6.11 -18.75 11.65
CA GLN A 75 -4.91 -19.61 11.61
C GLN A 75 -4.71 -20.18 10.21
N LEU A 76 -3.50 -20.62 9.86
CA LEU A 76 -3.22 -21.18 8.54
C LEU A 76 -4.07 -22.45 8.30
N PRO A 77 -4.95 -22.48 7.27
CA PRO A 77 -5.75 -23.66 6.99
C PRO A 77 -4.89 -24.78 6.43
N CYS A 78 -5.31 -26.03 6.68
CA CYS A 78 -4.72 -27.20 6.04
C CYS A 78 -4.73 -27.04 4.51
N GLY A 79 -3.61 -27.33 3.85
CA GLY A 79 -3.47 -27.26 2.39
C GLY A 79 -4.41 -28.18 1.62
N ASN A 80 -5.01 -29.15 2.32
CA ASN A 80 -6.02 -30.04 1.76
C ASN A 80 -7.47 -29.56 2.03
N SER A 81 -7.66 -28.34 2.50
CA SER A 81 -8.97 -27.68 2.59
C SER A 81 -9.72 -27.63 1.25
N ARG A 82 -9.01 -27.88 0.14
CA ARG A 82 -9.52 -27.87 -1.24
C ARG A 82 -10.26 -29.14 -1.70
N MET A 83 -10.37 -30.20 -0.88
CA MET A 83 -10.92 -31.51 -1.30
C MET A 83 -12.41 -31.69 -0.97
N ALA A 84 -13.29 -31.40 -1.92
CA ALA A 84 -14.62 -32.05 -2.00
C ALA A 84 -14.57 -33.04 -3.17
N GLY A 85 -14.15 -34.28 -2.90
CA GLY A 85 -14.05 -35.36 -3.89
C GLY A 85 -14.99 -36.50 -3.56
N ARG A 86 -15.79 -36.94 -4.55
CA ARG A 86 -16.74 -38.05 -4.42
C ARG A 86 -16.05 -39.29 -3.80
N GLY A 87 -16.53 -39.70 -2.62
CA GLY A 87 -16.09 -40.93 -1.94
C GLY A 87 -15.09 -40.75 -0.79
N SER A 88 -14.61 -39.54 -0.49
CA SER A 88 -13.79 -39.26 0.69
C SER A 88 -14.31 -38.03 1.39
N GLY A 89 -14.56 -38.12 2.72
CA GLY A 89 -15.08 -37.04 3.56
C GLY A 89 -14.50 -35.67 3.20
N GLY A 90 -15.38 -34.66 3.22
CA GLY A 90 -15.23 -33.36 2.55
C GLY A 90 -14.01 -32.50 2.90
N PRO A 91 -14.03 -31.21 2.55
CA PRO A 91 -12.87 -30.33 2.68
C PRO A 91 -12.34 -30.31 4.12
N CYS A 92 -11.02 -30.44 4.29
CA CYS A 92 -10.40 -30.41 5.60
C CYS A 92 -10.49 -28.99 6.19
N VAL A 93 -11.21 -28.85 7.30
CA VAL A 93 -11.37 -27.59 8.04
C VAL A 93 -10.33 -27.42 9.16
N ASP A 94 -9.48 -28.42 9.37
CA ASP A 94 -8.47 -28.37 10.42
C ASP A 94 -7.36 -27.35 10.08
N PRO A 95 -6.76 -26.72 11.10
CA PRO A 95 -5.51 -26.00 10.90
C PRO A 95 -4.42 -26.91 10.35
N GLY A 96 -3.58 -26.35 9.48
CA GLY A 96 -2.34 -27.01 9.10
C GLY A 96 -1.38 -27.03 10.29
N VAL A 97 -0.74 -28.18 10.55
CA VAL A 97 0.28 -28.29 11.61
C VAL A 97 1.59 -28.93 11.13
N LEU A 98 1.56 -29.62 9.99
CA LEU A 98 2.71 -30.30 9.39
C LEU A 98 3.18 -29.54 8.15
N ALA A 99 4.41 -29.07 8.16
CA ALA A 99 5.02 -28.40 7.01
C ALA A 99 5.53 -29.43 5.98
N CYS A 100 5.36 -29.16 4.67
CA CYS A 100 5.87 -30.04 3.62
C CYS A 100 7.40 -30.20 3.67
N SER A 101 7.90 -31.35 4.14
CA SER A 101 9.32 -31.54 4.47
C SER A 101 10.20 -32.12 3.35
N ARG A 102 9.89 -31.87 2.07
CA ARG A 102 10.69 -32.46 0.99
C ARG A 102 12.08 -31.82 0.87
N VAL A 103 13.07 -32.50 1.45
CA VAL A 103 14.44 -32.63 0.94
C VAL A 103 14.89 -34.08 1.09
N ARG A 104 15.32 -34.71 -0.01
CA ARG A 104 16.28 -35.83 0.00
C ARG A 104 17.45 -35.40 -0.90
N TYR A 105 18.64 -35.34 -0.29
CA TYR A 105 19.98 -35.26 -0.88
C TYR A 105 20.29 -34.12 -1.89
N PHE A 106 21.19 -33.20 -1.51
CA PHE A 106 22.39 -32.79 -2.28
C PHE A 106 23.15 -31.71 -1.48
N LEU A 107 24.02 -32.14 -0.56
CA LEU A 107 25.11 -31.30 -0.04
C LEU A 107 26.41 -32.11 -0.01
N ARG A 108 26.92 -32.39 -1.20
CA ARG A 108 28.35 -32.26 -1.49
C ARG A 108 28.48 -31.35 -2.70
N SER A 109 28.32 -30.04 -2.51
CA SER A 109 29.12 -28.97 -3.15
C SER A 109 28.46 -27.58 -3.08
N ARG A 110 29.28 -26.61 -2.65
CA ARG A 110 29.30 -25.18 -3.04
C ARG A 110 28.16 -24.25 -2.57
N SER A 111 28.34 -23.74 -1.34
CA SER A 111 27.74 -22.49 -0.86
C SER A 111 28.29 -21.26 -1.59
N TRP A 112 27.39 -20.40 -2.06
CA TRP A 112 27.67 -19.06 -2.58
C TRP A 112 27.75 -18.04 -1.43
N ASN A 113 28.93 -17.92 -0.85
CA ASN A 113 29.32 -16.81 0.02
C ASN A 113 29.85 -15.67 -0.85
N LEU A 114 29.15 -14.54 -0.86
CA LEU A 114 29.74 -13.23 -1.08
C LEU A 114 29.64 -12.47 0.25
N PRO A 115 30.72 -11.84 0.75
CA PRO A 115 30.67 -11.05 1.97
C PRO A 115 30.01 -9.70 1.68
N MET A 116 28.96 -9.37 2.43
CA MET A 116 28.65 -7.96 2.69
C MET A 116 29.81 -7.39 3.50
N LEU A 117 30.39 -6.28 3.04
CA LEU A 117 31.45 -5.56 3.75
C LEU A 117 30.89 -5.02 5.07
N SER A 118 31.11 -5.77 6.16
CA SER A 118 30.96 -5.25 7.52
C SER A 118 32.32 -4.68 7.92
N ILE A 119 32.41 -3.36 8.00
CA ILE A 119 33.53 -2.67 8.65
C ILE A 119 33.13 -2.51 10.11
N ARG A 120 33.67 -3.33 11.01
CA ARG A 120 33.59 -3.13 12.47
C ARG A 120 34.99 -2.81 13.01
N PRO A 121 35.15 -1.83 13.92
CA PRO A 121 36.37 -1.67 14.70
C PRO A 121 36.46 -2.78 15.77
N SER A 122 37.68 -3.24 16.01
CA SER A 122 38.04 -4.30 16.95
C SER A 122 38.04 -3.85 18.41
N VAL A 123 37.36 -4.61 19.29
CA VAL A 123 37.68 -4.70 20.73
C VAL A 123 37.55 -6.16 21.17
N SER A 124 38.50 -6.60 21.98
CA SER A 124 38.82 -8.00 22.31
C SER A 124 38.09 -8.58 23.53
N SER A 125 37.60 -9.81 23.35
CA SER A 125 37.61 -10.97 24.27
C SER A 125 37.12 -10.86 25.72
N SER A 126 36.15 -11.74 26.05
CA SER A 126 36.37 -12.80 27.07
C SER A 126 35.50 -14.04 26.81
N ARG A 127 36.11 -15.22 27.00
CA ARG A 127 35.61 -16.59 26.77
C ARG A 127 34.64 -17.06 27.85
N LEU A 128 33.71 -17.94 27.48
CA LEU A 128 33.15 -19.00 28.34
C LEU A 128 32.88 -20.25 27.48
N GLU A 129 33.24 -21.41 28.03
CA GLU A 129 33.21 -22.76 27.41
C GLU A 129 31.83 -23.45 27.46
N PRO A 130 31.61 -24.54 26.68
CA PRO A 130 30.30 -24.97 26.24
C PRO A 130 29.68 -26.10 27.10
N SER A 131 28.37 -26.00 27.36
CA SER A 131 27.57 -27.13 27.83
C SER A 131 26.88 -27.84 26.66
N ILE A 132 26.93 -29.17 26.76
CA ILE A 132 26.56 -30.17 25.79
C ILE A 132 25.05 -30.12 25.52
N ILE A 133 24.65 -29.74 24.30
CA ILE A 133 23.33 -30.04 23.74
C ILE A 133 23.52 -30.68 22.37
N THR A 134 22.96 -31.88 22.24
CA THR A 134 22.93 -32.75 21.08
C THR A 134 22.66 -32.01 19.76
N LYS A 135 23.59 -32.17 18.82
CA LYS A 135 23.53 -31.67 17.45
C LYS A 135 22.35 -32.28 16.69
N SER A 136 21.39 -31.47 16.28
CA SER A 136 20.59 -31.70 15.07
C SER A 136 20.84 -30.54 14.10
N HIS A 137 21.66 -30.80 13.07
CA HIS A 137 21.99 -29.83 12.03
C HIS A 137 20.77 -29.61 11.12
N HIS A 138 20.14 -28.45 11.24
CA HIS A 138 19.09 -27.94 10.35
C HIS A 138 19.67 -27.48 9.02
N LEU A 139 19.21 -28.04 7.89
CA LEU A 139 19.42 -27.51 6.54
C LEU A 139 18.22 -27.82 5.61
N SER A 140 17.71 -26.76 4.98
CA SER A 140 16.72 -26.66 3.89
C SER A 140 15.25 -27.05 4.20
N ARG A 141 14.40 -26.04 4.46
CA ARG A 141 12.93 -26.12 4.51
C ARG A 141 12.35 -25.32 3.34
N HIS A 142 11.71 -25.98 2.38
CA HIS A 142 10.79 -25.33 1.44
C HIS A 142 9.36 -25.68 1.85
N THR A 143 8.74 -24.82 2.65
CA THR A 143 7.44 -25.08 3.29
C THR A 143 6.46 -23.95 3.00
N HIS A 144 5.77 -24.03 1.87
CA HIS A 144 4.72 -23.06 1.50
C HIS A 144 3.32 -23.48 1.96
N VAL A 145 3.15 -24.71 2.42
CA VAL A 145 1.84 -25.27 2.75
C VAL A 145 1.96 -26.16 3.98
N GLN A 146 1.03 -26.00 4.94
CA GLN A 146 0.89 -26.86 6.10
C GLN A 146 -0.30 -27.83 5.94
N TYR A 147 -0.20 -29.03 6.51
CA TYR A 147 -1.23 -30.06 6.46
C TYR A 147 -1.58 -30.52 7.88
N CYS A 148 -2.84 -30.87 8.15
CA CYS A 148 -3.20 -31.43 9.45
C CYS A 148 -2.70 -32.88 9.63
N SER A 149 -2.45 -33.58 8.52
CA SER A 149 -2.05 -34.99 8.52
C SER A 149 -1.31 -35.38 7.24
N GLY A 150 -0.55 -36.48 7.30
CA GLY A 150 0.08 -37.08 6.12
C GLY A 150 -0.93 -37.56 5.06
N ARG A 151 -2.18 -37.87 5.45
CA ARG A 151 -3.27 -38.17 4.51
C ARG A 151 -3.63 -36.94 3.67
N CYS A 152 -3.84 -35.82 4.33
CA CYS A 152 -4.13 -34.54 3.67
C CYS A 152 -2.99 -34.12 2.73
N GLN A 153 -1.74 -34.30 3.16
CA GLN A 153 -0.58 -34.07 2.30
C GLN A 153 -0.62 -34.92 1.02
N ARG A 154 -0.85 -36.24 1.14
CA ARG A 154 -0.90 -37.15 -0.02
C ARG A 154 -2.05 -36.81 -0.97
N GLN A 155 -3.20 -36.42 -0.44
CA GLN A 155 -4.35 -35.99 -1.25
C GLN A 155 -4.06 -34.68 -2.01
N HIS A 156 -3.43 -33.70 -1.37
CA HIS A 156 -3.08 -32.43 -2.03
C HIS A 156 -1.84 -32.54 -2.95
N TRP A 157 -1.02 -33.59 -2.81
CA TRP A 157 0.31 -33.70 -3.43
C TRP A 157 0.31 -33.46 -4.94
N ALA A 158 -0.64 -34.02 -5.69
CA ALA A 158 -0.66 -33.86 -7.15
C ALA A 158 -0.73 -32.39 -7.60
N ARG A 159 -1.43 -31.53 -6.83
CA ARG A 159 -1.50 -30.08 -7.09
C ARG A 159 -0.27 -29.37 -6.53
N HIS A 160 0.09 -29.66 -5.28
CA HIS A 160 1.21 -29.03 -4.60
C HIS A 160 2.55 -29.28 -5.28
N ARG A 161 2.73 -30.44 -5.93
CA ARG A 161 3.95 -30.82 -6.64
C ARG A 161 4.39 -29.77 -7.66
N ILE A 162 3.45 -29.13 -8.37
CA ILE A 162 3.73 -28.10 -9.38
C ILE A 162 4.44 -26.90 -8.75
N ASP A 163 4.01 -26.50 -7.55
CA ASP A 163 4.62 -25.40 -6.80
C ASP A 163 5.91 -25.85 -6.12
N CYS A 164 5.92 -27.05 -5.54
CA CYS A 164 7.06 -27.61 -4.81
C CYS A 164 8.27 -27.90 -5.71
N GLU A 165 8.02 -28.26 -6.98
CA GLU A 165 9.06 -28.54 -7.99
C GLU A 165 9.29 -27.33 -8.92
N ASN A 166 8.79 -26.14 -8.56
CA ASN A 166 8.95 -24.94 -9.38
C ASN A 166 10.43 -24.50 -9.46
N PRO A 167 10.98 -24.20 -10.66
CA PRO A 167 12.36 -23.76 -10.81
C PRO A 167 12.74 -22.51 -10.00
N LEU A 168 11.79 -21.62 -9.69
CA LEU A 168 12.05 -20.42 -8.88
C LEU A 168 12.44 -20.75 -7.44
N LEU A 169 12.14 -21.97 -6.97
CA LEU A 169 12.58 -22.47 -5.67
C LEU A 169 14.05 -22.93 -5.66
N ASP A 170 14.68 -23.07 -6.82
CA ASP A 170 16.10 -23.41 -6.90
C ASP A 170 16.96 -22.25 -6.36
N PRO A 171 17.79 -22.46 -5.32
CA PRO A 171 18.73 -21.45 -4.84
C PRO A 171 19.74 -20.98 -5.90
N ASN A 172 19.98 -21.78 -6.94
CA ASN A 172 20.88 -21.47 -8.04
C ASN A 172 20.17 -20.95 -9.30
N TRP A 173 18.85 -20.75 -9.26
CA TRP A 173 18.08 -20.20 -10.39
C TRP A 173 18.74 -18.93 -10.93
N GLN A 174 18.89 -18.85 -12.25
CA GLN A 174 19.39 -17.69 -12.98
C GLN A 174 18.27 -17.10 -13.85
N PRO A 175 18.35 -15.81 -14.19
CA PRO A 175 17.39 -15.20 -15.10
C PRO A 175 17.61 -15.70 -16.55
N ALA A 176 16.58 -15.59 -17.37
CA ALA A 176 16.56 -16.10 -18.75
C ALA A 176 17.76 -15.60 -19.58
N TRP A 177 18.09 -14.31 -19.49
CA TRP A 177 19.20 -13.71 -20.26
C TRP A 177 20.57 -14.34 -19.95
N VAL A 178 20.76 -14.91 -18.76
CA VAL A 178 22.00 -15.61 -18.39
C VAL A 178 22.07 -16.98 -19.05
N TYR A 179 20.98 -17.75 -19.04
CA TYR A 179 20.93 -19.07 -19.70
C TYR A 179 21.03 -18.96 -21.22
N GLU A 180 20.41 -17.93 -21.78
CA GLU A 180 20.40 -17.66 -23.22
C GLU A 180 21.67 -16.92 -23.69
N ALA A 181 22.58 -16.60 -22.77
CA ALA A 181 23.82 -15.85 -23.05
C ALA A 181 23.60 -14.55 -23.84
N ARG A 182 22.49 -13.85 -23.58
CA ARG A 182 22.09 -12.63 -24.29
C ARG A 182 22.19 -11.39 -23.39
N ASP A 183 22.16 -10.23 -24.03
CA ASP A 183 21.97 -8.95 -23.34
C ASP A 183 20.54 -8.84 -22.78
N PRO A 184 20.36 -8.39 -21.52
CA PRO A 184 19.03 -8.14 -20.99
C PRO A 184 18.41 -6.89 -21.62
N HIS A 185 17.12 -6.95 -21.91
CA HIS A 185 16.32 -5.88 -22.48
C HIS A 185 15.53 -5.14 -21.40
N PHE A 186 16.17 -4.14 -20.78
CA PHE A 186 15.53 -3.28 -19.78
C PHE A 186 14.87 -2.01 -20.37
N GLY A 187 14.84 -1.86 -21.70
CA GLY A 187 14.39 -0.63 -22.38
C GLY A 187 15.40 0.53 -22.27
N LEU A 188 15.56 1.30 -23.35
CA LEU A 188 16.57 2.35 -23.51
C LEU A 188 16.18 3.71 -22.91
N THR A 189 15.64 3.77 -21.69
CA THR A 189 15.45 5.06 -21.02
C THR A 189 15.90 5.01 -19.56
N PRO A 190 16.47 6.10 -19.02
CA PRO A 190 16.59 6.31 -17.57
C PRO A 190 15.25 6.08 -16.84
N ALA A 191 14.12 6.29 -17.53
CA ALA A 191 12.77 5.97 -17.06
C ALA A 191 12.47 4.45 -16.96
N GLY A 192 13.20 3.59 -17.66
CA GLY A 192 13.13 2.13 -17.53
C GLY A 192 13.68 1.61 -16.20
N LEU A 193 14.69 2.30 -15.62
CA LEU A 193 15.14 2.05 -14.24
C LEU A 193 14.08 2.45 -13.20
N ASP A 194 13.29 3.49 -13.48
CA ASP A 194 12.23 3.97 -12.60
C ASP A 194 10.97 3.07 -12.65
N CYS A 195 10.73 2.34 -13.74
CA CYS A 195 9.45 1.67 -13.97
C CYS A 195 9.11 0.55 -12.96
N ALA A 196 10.11 -0.06 -12.29
CA ALA A 196 9.92 -1.07 -11.25
C ALA A 196 9.87 -0.48 -9.82
N ARG A 197 10.36 0.74 -9.63
CA ARG A 197 10.42 1.46 -8.33
C ARG A 197 9.37 2.58 -8.22
N ALA A 198 8.69 2.91 -9.32
CA ALA A 198 7.66 3.94 -9.43
C ALA A 198 6.35 3.69 -8.64
N SER A 199 6.30 2.68 -7.75
CA SER A 199 5.06 2.36 -7.04
C SER A 199 4.60 3.47 -6.08
N GLY A 200 5.44 4.48 -5.78
CA GLY A 200 5.08 5.59 -4.88
C GLY A 200 4.64 5.12 -3.48
N ILE A 201 4.84 3.83 -3.19
CA ILE A 201 4.40 3.14 -1.99
C ILE A 201 5.62 3.04 -1.09
N PHE A 202 5.47 3.54 0.13
CA PHE A 202 6.51 3.54 1.14
C PHE A 202 5.99 2.84 2.41
N PRO A 203 6.89 2.28 3.22
CA PRO A 203 6.54 1.82 4.55
C PRO A 203 5.82 2.92 5.33
N ALA A 204 4.69 2.56 5.92
CA ALA A 204 3.89 3.48 6.73
C ALA A 204 4.74 4.16 7.82
N VAL A 205 4.50 5.45 8.02
CA VAL A 205 5.15 6.26 9.06
C VAL A 205 4.12 6.63 10.12
N ASP A 206 4.51 6.52 11.38
CA ASP A 206 3.78 7.12 12.50
C ASP A 206 4.16 8.61 12.55
N HIS A 207 3.21 9.49 12.27
CA HIS A 207 3.47 10.93 12.15
C HIS A 207 3.40 11.66 13.49
N LEU A 208 2.85 11.03 14.52
CA LEU A 208 2.88 11.56 15.88
C LEU A 208 4.21 11.24 16.55
N GLN A 209 4.63 9.98 16.42
CA GLN A 209 5.87 9.43 16.96
C GLN A 209 6.09 9.87 18.42
N LEU A 210 5.10 9.61 19.27
CA LEU A 210 5.01 10.20 20.61
C LEU A 210 6.27 9.99 21.44
N ALA A 211 6.86 8.79 21.40
CA ALA A 211 8.06 8.46 22.16
C ALA A 211 9.29 9.34 21.84
N TYR A 212 9.36 9.90 20.63
CA TYR A 212 10.50 10.74 20.20
C TYR A 212 10.12 12.21 19.99
N ASN A 213 8.84 12.57 19.91
CA ASN A 213 8.42 13.93 19.59
C ASN A 213 7.57 14.59 20.70
N GLU A 214 6.37 14.09 21.00
CA GLU A 214 5.43 14.71 21.97
C GLU A 214 5.67 14.29 23.42
N GLY A 215 6.41 13.20 23.65
CA GLY A 215 6.49 12.55 24.94
C GLY A 215 5.29 11.64 25.24
N LEU A 216 5.39 10.91 26.35
CA LEU A 216 4.35 9.99 26.85
C LEU A 216 3.51 10.63 27.97
N GLY A 217 3.42 11.97 27.97
CA GLY A 217 2.75 12.76 29.00
C GLY A 217 1.22 12.77 28.90
N GLU A 218 0.61 13.84 29.38
CA GLU A 218 -0.86 13.99 29.39
C GLU A 218 -1.45 13.99 27.97
N SER A 219 -2.63 13.34 27.84
CA SER A 219 -3.35 13.27 26.57
C SER A 219 -3.88 14.64 26.17
N HIS A 220 -3.48 15.11 24.99
CA HIS A 220 -3.97 16.33 24.38
C HIS A 220 -4.74 16.04 23.09
N ASP A 221 -5.42 17.07 22.58
CA ASP A 221 -6.09 17.00 21.28
C ASP A 221 -5.05 17.15 20.16
N PHE A 222 -5.19 16.34 19.11
CA PHE A 222 -4.30 16.35 17.96
C PHE A 222 -5.02 16.75 16.68
N LYS A 223 -4.36 17.54 15.85
CA LYS A 223 -4.78 17.79 14.47
C LYS A 223 -3.68 17.44 13.48
N LEU A 224 -3.99 16.52 12.57
CA LEU A 224 -3.03 15.98 11.62
C LEU A 224 -3.47 16.29 10.19
N CYS A 225 -2.53 16.67 9.33
CA CYS A 225 -2.78 16.89 7.92
C CYS A 225 -1.89 16.01 7.05
N PHE A 226 -2.50 15.17 6.22
CA PHE A 226 -1.88 14.43 5.14
C PHE A 226 -2.23 15.11 3.82
N VAL A 227 -1.36 16.00 3.36
CA VAL A 227 -1.65 16.97 2.29
C VAL A 227 -1.83 16.31 0.92
N ALA A 228 -1.05 15.28 0.63
CA ALA A 228 -1.00 14.64 -0.68
C ALA A 228 -0.87 13.11 -0.53
N SER A 229 -1.72 12.52 0.32
CA SER A 229 -1.68 11.09 0.57
C SER A 229 -2.71 10.33 -0.26
N GLY A 230 -2.21 9.44 -1.13
CA GLY A 230 -3.03 8.48 -1.87
C GLY A 230 -3.35 7.19 -1.08
N ASP A 231 -2.96 7.13 0.20
CA ASP A 231 -2.87 5.90 0.99
C ASP A 231 -3.32 6.12 2.45
N ILE A 232 -3.87 5.07 3.08
CA ILE A 232 -4.34 5.07 4.48
C ILE A 232 -3.37 4.39 5.46
N ARG A 233 -2.27 3.77 5.02
CA ARG A 233 -1.40 3.01 5.93
C ARG A 233 -0.71 3.89 6.97
N SER A 234 -0.25 5.09 6.58
CA SER A 234 0.30 6.06 7.53
C SER A 234 -0.75 6.56 8.53
N LEU A 235 -2.01 6.75 8.09
CA LEU A 235 -3.13 7.04 8.98
C LEU A 235 -3.34 5.90 9.99
N VAL A 236 -3.42 4.66 9.50
CA VAL A 236 -3.57 3.44 10.33
C VAL A 236 -2.46 3.37 11.37
N LYS A 237 -1.20 3.49 10.94
CA LYS A 237 -0.04 3.40 11.83
C LYS A 237 0.00 4.51 12.87
N THR A 238 -0.33 5.74 12.49
CA THR A 238 -0.35 6.89 13.41
C THR A 238 -1.42 6.73 14.48
N VAL A 239 -2.63 6.28 14.11
CA VAL A 239 -3.70 6.02 15.08
C VAL A 239 -3.39 4.81 15.97
N ASN A 240 -2.77 3.76 15.43
CA ASN A 240 -2.31 2.60 16.22
C ASN A 240 -1.21 2.98 17.22
N GLY A 241 -0.43 4.03 16.92
CA GLY A 241 0.61 4.60 17.79
C GLY A 241 0.09 5.37 19.00
N LEU A 242 -1.22 5.68 19.06
CA LEU A 242 -1.80 6.38 20.21
C LEU A 242 -1.75 5.52 21.49
N PRO A 243 -1.54 6.12 22.68
CA PRO A 243 -1.57 5.42 23.96
C PRO A 243 -2.91 4.74 24.18
N LYS A 244 -2.95 3.64 24.94
CA LYS A 244 -4.19 2.86 25.18
C LYS A 244 -5.25 3.65 25.95
N ASP A 245 -4.81 4.60 26.73
CA ASP A 245 -5.56 5.50 27.60
C ASP A 245 -5.75 6.89 26.99
N TYR A 246 -5.50 7.05 25.69
CA TYR A 246 -5.74 8.31 24.97
C TYR A 246 -7.19 8.79 25.16
N SER A 247 -7.33 10.01 25.69
CA SER A 247 -8.62 10.61 26.05
C SER A 247 -8.92 11.90 25.26
N GLY A 248 -7.92 12.41 24.54
CA GLY A 248 -8.02 13.55 23.65
C GLY A 248 -8.89 13.29 22.41
N LYS A 249 -9.10 14.34 21.62
CA LYS A 249 -9.73 14.31 20.31
C LYS A 249 -8.66 14.35 19.22
N CYS A 250 -8.75 13.48 18.23
CA CYS A 250 -7.86 13.52 17.06
C CYS A 250 -8.66 13.88 15.79
N ASP A 251 -8.39 15.03 15.19
CA ASP A 251 -8.97 15.44 13.91
C ASP A 251 -7.93 15.27 12.80
N ILE A 252 -8.24 14.46 11.79
CA ILE A 252 -7.28 14.09 10.74
C ILE A 252 -7.80 14.54 9.38
N LEU A 253 -7.05 15.38 8.67
CA LEU A 253 -7.30 15.75 7.28
C LEU A 253 -6.46 14.88 6.34
N LEU A 254 -7.13 14.11 5.49
CA LEU A 254 -6.54 13.30 4.43
C LEU A 254 -6.93 13.88 3.07
N ASN A 255 -5.98 14.49 2.37
CA ASN A 255 -6.19 15.05 1.04
C ASN A 255 -5.40 14.28 -0.03
N GLY A 256 -5.97 14.17 -1.23
CA GLY A 256 -5.29 13.61 -2.38
C GLY A 256 -5.90 14.05 -3.71
N MET A 257 -5.05 14.23 -4.71
CA MET A 257 -5.46 14.69 -6.04
C MET A 257 -6.09 13.60 -6.90
N ASP A 258 -5.66 12.34 -6.71
CA ASP A 258 -6.23 11.22 -7.43
C ASP A 258 -7.61 10.87 -6.84
N ALA A 259 -8.65 11.28 -7.55
CA ALA A 259 -10.02 11.03 -7.19
C ALA A 259 -10.33 9.53 -7.05
N VAL A 260 -9.70 8.65 -7.83
CA VAL A 260 -9.90 7.21 -7.67
C VAL A 260 -9.30 6.73 -6.35
N ALA A 261 -8.09 7.17 -6.02
CA ALA A 261 -7.42 6.79 -4.78
C ALA A 261 -8.18 7.27 -3.54
N ILE A 262 -8.62 8.53 -3.50
CA ILE A 262 -9.37 9.08 -2.35
C ILE A 262 -10.72 8.40 -2.16
N ASN A 263 -11.47 8.18 -3.23
CA ASN A 263 -12.75 7.49 -3.15
C ASN A 263 -12.60 6.01 -2.75
N ARG A 264 -11.54 5.34 -3.21
CA ARG A 264 -11.17 4.00 -2.77
C ARG A 264 -10.87 3.99 -1.26
N ASN A 265 -10.07 4.94 -0.77
CA ASN A 265 -9.74 5.06 0.64
C ASN A 265 -10.99 5.31 1.50
N LEU A 266 -11.92 6.17 1.05
CA LEU A 266 -13.20 6.40 1.73
C LEU A 266 -14.02 5.11 1.86
N ILE A 267 -14.14 4.33 0.78
CA ILE A 267 -14.88 3.06 0.79
C ILE A 267 -14.22 2.05 1.73
N ILE A 268 -12.88 1.91 1.69
CA ILE A 268 -12.15 0.98 2.55
C ILE A 268 -12.33 1.37 4.02
N LEU A 269 -12.16 2.65 4.35
CA LEU A 269 -12.37 3.16 5.71
C LEU A 269 -13.81 2.93 6.16
N TYR A 270 -14.81 3.18 5.30
CA TYR A 270 -16.20 2.92 5.64
C TYR A 270 -16.50 1.43 5.85
N ALA A 271 -16.00 0.55 4.97
CA ALA A 271 -16.16 -0.89 5.11
C ALA A 271 -15.50 -1.43 6.40
N LEU A 272 -14.38 -0.84 6.80
CA LEU A 272 -13.66 -1.20 8.02
C LEU A 272 -14.38 -0.67 9.29
N LEU A 273 -14.85 0.58 9.23
CA LEU A 273 -15.27 1.35 10.40
C LEU A 273 -16.79 1.51 10.55
N SER A 274 -17.62 1.04 9.62
CA SER A 274 -19.08 1.08 9.76
C SER A 274 -19.58 0.05 10.77
N ALA A 275 -20.71 0.27 11.43
CA ALA A 275 -21.20 -0.63 12.49
C ALA A 275 -21.64 -2.04 12.04
N GLY A 276 -21.53 -2.39 10.75
CA GLY A 276 -22.11 -3.61 10.16
C GLY A 276 -21.41 -4.91 10.58
N PRO A 277 -20.43 -5.43 9.82
CA PRO A 277 -19.76 -6.72 10.09
C PRO A 277 -19.04 -6.75 11.44
N SER A 278 -18.45 -7.86 11.87
CA SER A 278 -17.48 -7.82 12.98
C SER A 278 -16.21 -7.04 12.59
N ILE A 279 -15.40 -6.59 13.57
CA ILE A 279 -14.11 -5.94 13.29
C ILE A 279 -13.20 -6.86 12.49
N GLU A 280 -13.22 -8.16 12.78
CA GLU A 280 -12.39 -9.15 12.11
C GLU A 280 -12.78 -9.36 10.64
N GLU A 281 -14.08 -9.51 10.36
CA GLU A 281 -14.60 -9.59 8.99
C GLU A 281 -14.33 -8.29 8.20
N SER A 282 -14.54 -7.14 8.84
CA SER A 282 -14.25 -5.83 8.24
C SER A 282 -12.76 -5.67 7.91
N ALA A 283 -11.86 -6.19 8.74
CA ALA A 283 -10.43 -6.16 8.48
C ALA A 283 -10.04 -7.06 7.30
N GLU A 284 -10.56 -8.29 7.23
CA GLU A 284 -10.29 -9.17 6.07
C GLU A 284 -10.87 -8.62 4.77
N LEU A 285 -12.09 -8.06 4.81
CA LEU A 285 -12.67 -7.37 3.66
C LEU A 285 -11.77 -6.22 3.22
N ALA A 286 -11.33 -5.37 4.15
CA ALA A 286 -10.46 -4.23 3.85
C ALA A 286 -9.13 -4.67 3.19
N ILE A 287 -8.51 -5.78 3.63
CA ILE A 287 -7.33 -6.35 2.97
C ILE A 287 -7.62 -6.65 1.51
N HIS A 288 -8.72 -7.33 1.22
CA HIS A 288 -9.07 -7.72 -0.14
C HIS A 288 -9.45 -6.51 -1.00
N LEU A 289 -10.15 -5.52 -0.43
CA LEU A 289 -10.44 -4.25 -1.11
C LEU A 289 -9.15 -3.50 -1.48
N MET A 290 -8.12 -3.53 -0.62
CA MET A 290 -6.83 -2.88 -0.84
C MET A 290 -5.95 -3.60 -1.86
N TYR A 291 -5.85 -4.94 -1.78
CA TYR A 291 -4.77 -5.68 -2.44
C TYR A 291 -5.20 -6.81 -3.37
N SER A 292 -6.46 -7.26 -3.30
CA SER A 292 -6.94 -8.38 -4.11
C SER A 292 -7.71 -7.90 -5.35
N ALA A 293 -7.33 -8.38 -6.53
CA ALA A 293 -8.00 -8.15 -7.80
C ALA A 293 -9.38 -8.83 -7.90
N ALA A 294 -9.64 -9.87 -7.10
CA ALA A 294 -10.93 -10.51 -7.03
C ALA A 294 -11.48 -10.51 -5.60
N LEU A 295 -12.80 -10.63 -5.50
CA LEU A 295 -13.59 -10.66 -4.28
C LEU A 295 -14.54 -11.87 -4.31
N SER A 296 -14.98 -12.31 -3.14
CA SER A 296 -16.13 -13.20 -3.06
C SER A 296 -17.41 -12.48 -3.50
N ALA A 297 -18.45 -13.24 -3.84
CA ALA A 297 -19.76 -12.67 -4.16
C ALA A 297 -20.32 -11.82 -3.00
N ALA A 298 -20.14 -12.28 -1.76
CA ALA A 298 -20.58 -11.54 -0.57
C ALA A 298 -19.79 -10.24 -0.38
N SER A 299 -18.46 -10.29 -0.48
CA SER A 299 -17.60 -9.11 -0.39
C SER A 299 -17.90 -8.08 -1.50
N ALA A 300 -18.17 -8.55 -2.73
CA ALA A 300 -18.54 -7.67 -3.84
C ALA A 300 -19.92 -7.03 -3.65
N ALA A 301 -20.91 -7.78 -3.15
CA ALA A 301 -22.23 -7.25 -2.83
C ALA A 301 -22.16 -6.21 -1.70
N TYR A 302 -21.35 -6.49 -0.66
CA TYR A 302 -21.13 -5.54 0.43
C TYR A 302 -20.44 -4.26 -0.06
N LEU A 303 -19.42 -4.38 -0.92
CA LEU A 303 -18.79 -3.24 -1.60
C LEU A 303 -19.81 -2.37 -2.34
N GLN A 304 -20.73 -2.98 -3.11
CA GLN A 304 -21.80 -2.23 -3.78
C GLN A 304 -22.73 -1.53 -2.78
N GLY A 305 -23.03 -2.18 -1.65
CA GLY A 305 -23.75 -1.59 -0.53
C GLY A 305 -23.06 -0.35 0.04
N CYS A 306 -21.74 -0.43 0.28
CA CYS A 306 -20.93 0.72 0.72
C CYS A 306 -21.01 1.87 -0.27
N VAL A 307 -20.83 1.61 -1.57
CA VAL A 307 -20.93 2.65 -2.62
C VAL A 307 -22.31 3.33 -2.56
N ARG A 308 -23.40 2.56 -2.47
CA ARG A 308 -24.75 3.12 -2.40
C ARG A 308 -24.97 3.96 -1.14
N ILE A 309 -24.45 3.55 0.01
CA ILE A 309 -24.59 4.32 1.26
C ILE A 309 -23.80 5.63 1.20
N ILE A 310 -22.58 5.57 0.67
CA ILE A 310 -21.69 6.73 0.64
C ILE A 310 -22.20 7.75 -0.38
N TYR A 311 -22.48 7.31 -1.61
CA TYR A 311 -22.71 8.21 -2.74
C TYR A 311 -24.18 8.32 -3.16
N GLY A 312 -25.05 7.39 -2.78
CA GLY A 312 -26.45 7.38 -3.23
C GLY A 312 -26.57 7.39 -4.75
N ASP A 313 -27.35 8.33 -5.29
CA ASP A 313 -27.48 8.57 -6.72
C ASP A 313 -26.28 9.33 -7.33
N GLY A 314 -25.41 9.88 -6.48
CA GLY A 314 -24.28 10.74 -6.83
C GLY A 314 -24.55 12.21 -6.47
N ALA A 315 -23.72 13.10 -7.00
CA ALA A 315 -23.99 14.54 -6.99
C ALA A 315 -25.06 14.84 -8.05
N GLY A 316 -26.01 15.73 -7.72
CA GLY A 316 -27.08 16.14 -8.63
C GLY A 316 -26.55 16.93 -9.83
N ASP A 317 -27.36 17.01 -10.88
CA ASP A 317 -27.05 17.85 -12.04
C ASP A 317 -26.98 19.33 -11.60
N GLY A 318 -25.81 19.94 -11.77
CA GLY A 318 -25.53 21.32 -11.35
C GLY A 318 -24.75 21.45 -10.04
N ASP A 319 -24.57 20.36 -9.28
CA ASP A 319 -23.76 20.38 -8.06
C ASP A 319 -22.27 20.56 -8.39
N MET A 320 -21.60 21.45 -7.64
CA MET A 320 -20.15 21.68 -7.77
C MET A 320 -19.33 20.79 -6.84
N SER A 321 -19.93 20.33 -5.74
CA SER A 321 -19.26 19.55 -4.70
C SER A 321 -20.13 18.40 -4.21
N PHE A 322 -19.47 17.35 -3.74
CA PHE A 322 -20.08 16.23 -3.03
C PHE A 322 -19.63 16.26 -1.57
N GLN A 323 -20.58 16.12 -0.65
CA GLN A 323 -20.30 16.02 0.78
C GLN A 323 -21.08 14.88 1.41
N THR A 324 -20.41 14.12 2.27
CA THR A 324 -21.06 13.10 3.11
C THR A 324 -20.41 13.04 4.48
N CYS A 325 -21.20 12.65 5.49
CA CYS A 325 -20.75 12.47 6.86
C CYS A 325 -21.27 11.13 7.37
N LEU A 326 -20.35 10.19 7.59
CA LEU A 326 -20.63 8.80 7.90
C LEU A 326 -20.24 8.53 9.36
N LYS A 327 -21.11 7.84 10.10
CA LYS A 327 -20.81 7.39 11.45
C LYS A 327 -19.82 6.22 11.41
N THR A 328 -18.90 6.18 12.37
CA THR A 328 -18.04 5.02 12.62
C THR A 328 -18.66 4.10 13.68
N ARG A 329 -18.00 2.97 13.96
CA ARG A 329 -18.30 2.04 15.06
C ARG A 329 -18.15 2.69 16.44
N GLY A 330 -17.46 3.83 16.54
CA GLY A 330 -17.25 4.61 17.76
C GLY A 330 -17.93 5.99 17.73
N GLY A 331 -17.44 6.89 18.57
CA GLY A 331 -17.94 8.28 18.64
C GLY A 331 -17.47 9.18 17.49
N GLY A 332 -16.50 8.73 16.69
CA GLY A 332 -15.90 9.47 15.59
C GLY A 332 -16.66 9.39 14.27
N ARG A 333 -16.22 10.17 13.28
CA ARG A 333 -16.88 10.32 11.98
C ARG A 333 -15.90 10.22 10.81
N LEU A 334 -16.39 9.73 9.67
CA LEU A 334 -15.75 9.91 8.37
C LEU A 334 -16.50 11.01 7.61
N ILE A 335 -15.84 12.13 7.38
CA ILE A 335 -16.40 13.24 6.62
C ILE A 335 -15.68 13.32 5.28
N SER A 336 -16.42 13.35 4.18
CA SER A 336 -15.83 13.55 2.85
C SER A 336 -16.34 14.84 2.24
N LEU A 337 -15.42 15.64 1.69
CA LEU A 337 -15.72 16.81 0.87
C LEU A 337 -14.91 16.73 -0.42
N GLN A 338 -15.58 16.55 -1.55
CA GLN A 338 -14.95 16.34 -2.85
C GLN A 338 -15.61 17.21 -3.92
N THR A 339 -14.98 17.31 -5.09
CA THR A 339 -15.65 17.87 -6.27
C THR A 339 -16.73 16.90 -6.77
N ALA A 340 -17.80 17.42 -7.36
CA ALA A 340 -18.84 16.56 -7.96
C ALA A 340 -18.28 15.71 -9.12
N THR A 341 -17.29 16.21 -9.85
CA THR A 341 -16.57 15.46 -10.89
C THR A 341 -15.66 14.37 -10.31
N GLY A 342 -15.11 14.58 -9.12
CA GLY A 342 -14.22 13.63 -8.43
C GLY A 342 -14.88 12.28 -8.17
N ILE A 343 -16.18 12.25 -7.84
CA ILE A 343 -16.88 10.98 -7.57
C ILE A 343 -17.35 10.24 -8.83
N LYS A 344 -17.45 10.92 -9.98
CA LYS A 344 -18.03 10.34 -11.22
C LYS A 344 -17.32 9.07 -11.67
N ARG A 345 -15.99 9.09 -11.71
CA ARG A 345 -15.18 7.95 -12.18
C ARG A 345 -15.38 6.72 -11.30
N LEU A 346 -15.48 6.90 -9.97
CA LEU A 346 -15.76 5.78 -9.07
C LEU A 346 -17.17 5.22 -9.32
N MET A 347 -18.16 6.09 -9.55
CA MET A 347 -19.53 5.67 -9.83
C MET A 347 -19.65 4.90 -11.16
N GLU A 348 -18.86 5.26 -12.17
CA GLU A 348 -18.76 4.49 -13.41
C GLU A 348 -18.07 3.13 -13.18
N MET A 349 -16.98 3.13 -12.40
CA MET A 349 -16.28 1.90 -12.01
C MET A 349 -17.22 0.94 -11.28
N SER A 350 -18.00 1.42 -10.31
CA SER A 350 -18.91 0.59 -9.51
C SER A 350 -20.06 0.01 -10.32
N ARG A 351 -20.58 0.75 -11.31
CA ARG A 351 -21.68 0.33 -12.20
C ARG A 351 -21.24 -0.54 -13.38
N SER A 352 -19.93 -0.76 -13.54
CA SER A 352 -19.41 -1.57 -14.64
C SER A 352 -19.91 -3.03 -14.59
N THR A 353 -19.95 -3.68 -15.75
CA THR A 353 -20.55 -5.02 -15.94
C THR A 353 -19.57 -6.08 -16.44
N TYR A 354 -18.28 -5.74 -16.61
CA TYR A 354 -17.29 -6.72 -17.03
C TYR A 354 -17.13 -7.83 -15.99
N ASN A 355 -16.83 -9.04 -16.46
CA ASN A 355 -16.59 -10.22 -15.63
C ASN A 355 -15.13 -10.30 -15.14
N LEU A 356 -14.89 -11.15 -14.15
CA LEU A 356 -13.56 -11.34 -13.56
C LEU A 356 -12.51 -11.75 -14.61
N ARG A 357 -12.86 -12.59 -15.58
CA ARG A 357 -11.93 -13.05 -16.63
C ARG A 357 -11.32 -11.90 -17.41
N LYS A 358 -12.14 -10.90 -17.78
CA LYS A 358 -11.65 -9.69 -18.47
C LYS A 358 -10.69 -8.89 -17.58
N GLY A 359 -11.06 -8.69 -16.32
CA GLY A 359 -10.21 -7.97 -15.35
C GLY A 359 -8.86 -8.66 -15.15
N LEU A 360 -8.87 -9.96 -14.83
CA LEU A 360 -7.63 -10.74 -14.63
C LEU A 360 -6.76 -10.77 -15.88
N LYS A 361 -7.36 -10.88 -17.08
CA LYS A 361 -6.59 -10.75 -18.32
C LYS A 361 -5.88 -9.41 -18.37
N SER A 362 -6.57 -8.29 -18.12
CA SER A 362 -5.93 -6.97 -18.12
C SER A 362 -4.84 -6.85 -17.05
N MET A 363 -5.01 -7.46 -15.87
CA MET A 363 -3.99 -7.49 -14.84
C MET A 363 -2.76 -8.30 -15.29
N HIS A 364 -2.96 -9.47 -15.90
CA HIS A 364 -1.88 -10.32 -16.42
C HIS A 364 -1.15 -9.65 -17.59
N ASP A 365 -1.88 -8.98 -18.49
CA ASP A 365 -1.31 -8.22 -19.59
C ASP A 365 -0.37 -7.09 -19.09
N VAL A 366 -0.52 -6.64 -17.84
CA VAL A 366 0.40 -5.68 -17.19
C VAL A 366 1.48 -6.38 -16.37
N THR A 367 1.11 -7.33 -15.50
CA THR A 367 1.99 -7.92 -14.48
C THR A 367 2.84 -9.09 -14.98
N LEU A 368 2.38 -9.79 -16.01
CA LEU A 368 3.00 -10.98 -16.61
C LEU A 368 3.29 -10.77 -18.10
N ASP A 369 3.43 -9.51 -18.52
CA ASP A 369 3.81 -9.14 -19.89
C ASP A 369 5.14 -9.80 -20.29
N LEU A 370 5.11 -10.56 -21.39
CA LEU A 370 6.28 -11.25 -21.93
C LEU A 370 7.36 -10.27 -22.40
N ALA A 371 6.97 -9.08 -22.87
CA ALA A 371 7.92 -8.04 -23.26
C ALA A 371 8.74 -7.52 -22.06
N ARG A 372 8.32 -7.84 -20.83
CA ARG A 372 8.96 -7.43 -19.57
C ARG A 372 9.57 -8.60 -18.81
N ASP A 373 9.79 -9.74 -19.45
CA ASP A 373 10.35 -10.93 -18.79
C ASP A 373 11.69 -10.64 -18.10
N ASP A 374 12.58 -9.86 -18.73
CA ASP A 374 13.85 -9.46 -18.11
C ASP A 374 13.66 -8.54 -16.91
N HIS A 375 12.68 -7.63 -16.95
CA HIS A 375 12.37 -6.79 -15.79
C HIS A 375 11.84 -7.62 -14.63
N ARG A 376 11.03 -8.64 -14.92
CA ARG A 376 10.49 -9.56 -13.92
C ARG A 376 11.58 -10.42 -13.31
N ASP A 377 12.44 -10.98 -14.16
CA ASP A 377 13.58 -11.80 -13.75
C ASP A 377 14.59 -10.99 -12.93
N LYS A 378 14.78 -9.72 -13.26
CA LYS A 378 15.57 -8.77 -12.46
C LYS A 378 15.02 -8.62 -11.04
N ILE A 379 13.70 -8.52 -10.86
CA ILE A 379 13.06 -8.53 -9.54
C ILE A 379 13.36 -9.86 -8.84
N PHE A 380 13.16 -11.00 -9.50
CA PHE A 380 13.34 -12.32 -8.89
C PHE A 380 14.77 -12.63 -8.49
N VAL A 381 15.78 -12.20 -9.27
CA VAL A 381 17.20 -12.35 -8.94
C VAL A 381 17.51 -11.88 -7.52
N ALA A 382 16.92 -10.76 -7.11
CA ALA A 382 17.21 -10.15 -5.83
C ALA A 382 16.58 -10.91 -4.64
N LEU A 383 15.50 -11.67 -4.89
CA LEU A 383 14.67 -12.33 -3.89
C LEU A 383 15.18 -13.73 -3.47
N LYS A 384 14.81 -14.16 -2.25
CA LYS A 384 14.96 -15.54 -1.79
C LYS A 384 14.07 -16.48 -2.62
N PRO A 385 14.43 -17.76 -2.79
CA PRO A 385 13.70 -18.66 -3.68
C PRO A 385 12.19 -18.77 -3.38
N ALA A 386 11.85 -18.98 -2.11
CA ALA A 386 10.47 -19.02 -1.63
C ALA A 386 9.69 -17.72 -1.94
N HIS A 387 10.33 -16.56 -1.79
CA HIS A 387 9.69 -15.27 -2.00
C HIS A 387 9.44 -14.97 -3.49
N ARG A 388 10.29 -15.50 -4.39
CA ARG A 388 10.05 -15.43 -5.85
C ARG A 388 8.75 -16.13 -6.20
N LEU A 389 8.58 -17.36 -5.72
CA LEU A 389 7.37 -18.13 -5.96
C LEU A 389 6.14 -17.47 -5.34
N ALA A 390 6.27 -16.94 -4.12
CA ALA A 390 5.17 -16.25 -3.44
C ALA A 390 4.73 -14.98 -4.20
N LEU A 391 5.67 -14.19 -4.72
CA LEU A 391 5.37 -13.00 -5.54
C LEU A 391 4.75 -13.38 -6.89
N LEU A 392 5.29 -14.40 -7.56
CA LEU A 392 4.70 -14.91 -8.80
C LEU A 392 3.28 -15.45 -8.56
N HIS A 393 3.04 -16.13 -7.44
CA HIS A 393 1.72 -16.60 -7.06
C HIS A 393 0.74 -15.43 -6.90
N PHE A 394 1.13 -14.37 -6.19
CA PHE A 394 0.34 -13.15 -6.06
C PHE A 394 0.03 -12.51 -7.43
N TRP A 395 1.01 -12.37 -8.32
CA TRP A 395 0.74 -11.82 -9.67
C TRP A 395 -0.14 -12.72 -10.53
N ARG A 396 -0.10 -14.05 -10.34
CA ARG A 396 -0.95 -14.99 -11.07
C ARG A 396 -2.39 -14.99 -10.58
N THR A 397 -2.59 -15.02 -9.26
CA THR A 397 -3.93 -15.11 -8.67
C THR A 397 -4.58 -13.75 -8.50
N GLY A 398 -3.77 -12.71 -8.29
CA GLY A 398 -4.23 -11.39 -7.89
C GLY A 398 -4.84 -11.36 -6.50
N ILE A 399 -4.61 -12.37 -5.64
CA ILE A 399 -5.21 -12.45 -4.30
C ILE A 399 -4.12 -12.35 -3.25
N LEU A 400 -4.27 -11.40 -2.31
CA LEU A 400 -3.44 -11.36 -1.11
C LEU A 400 -4.03 -12.30 -0.05
N GLY A 401 -3.27 -13.33 0.31
CA GLY A 401 -3.64 -14.30 1.34
C GLY A 401 -2.53 -15.36 1.53
N PRO A 402 -2.71 -16.27 2.50
CA PRO A 402 -1.80 -17.41 2.65
C PRO A 402 -1.77 -18.27 1.40
N PHE A 403 -0.62 -18.87 1.10
CA PHE A 403 -0.41 -19.67 -0.11
C PHE A 403 -1.38 -20.86 -0.22
N SER A 404 -1.85 -21.39 0.92
CA SER A 404 -2.83 -22.48 1.00
C SER A 404 -4.29 -22.05 0.84
N LEU A 405 -4.58 -20.74 0.78
CA LEU A 405 -5.95 -20.20 0.71
C LEU A 405 -6.73 -20.82 -0.47
N ASP A 406 -8.01 -21.12 -0.24
CA ASP A 406 -8.91 -21.48 -1.34
C ASP A 406 -9.46 -20.20 -1.97
N ILE A 407 -9.05 -19.96 -3.21
CA ILE A 407 -9.41 -18.76 -3.96
C ILE A 407 -10.65 -18.96 -4.86
N LYS A 408 -11.29 -20.15 -4.85
CA LYS A 408 -12.44 -20.42 -5.74
C LYS A 408 -13.64 -19.52 -5.48
N SER A 409 -13.84 -19.11 -4.22
CA SER A 409 -14.92 -18.19 -3.84
C SER A 409 -14.69 -16.79 -4.41
N PHE A 410 -13.45 -16.42 -4.74
CA PHE A 410 -13.07 -15.12 -5.29
C PHE A 410 -13.39 -15.04 -6.79
N ASN A 411 -14.67 -14.93 -7.10
CA ASN A 411 -15.20 -15.02 -8.47
C ASN A 411 -15.75 -13.69 -9.02
N GLN A 412 -15.70 -12.61 -8.23
CA GLN A 412 -16.10 -11.26 -8.64
C GLN A 412 -14.89 -10.34 -8.82
N PRO A 413 -14.88 -9.42 -9.80
CA PRO A 413 -13.83 -8.43 -9.88
C PRO A 413 -13.91 -7.42 -8.72
N ASN A 414 -12.76 -7.08 -8.12
CA ASN A 414 -12.67 -5.95 -7.21
C ASN A 414 -12.78 -4.64 -8.01
N ARG A 415 -13.97 -4.05 -8.08
CA ARG A 415 -14.24 -2.83 -8.86
C ARG A 415 -13.48 -1.59 -8.37
N LEU A 416 -12.74 -1.67 -7.27
CA LEU A 416 -11.84 -0.61 -6.80
C LEU A 416 -10.45 -0.63 -7.46
N LEU A 417 -10.06 -1.74 -8.12
CA LEU A 417 -8.72 -1.93 -8.71
C LEU A 417 -8.72 -1.98 -10.24
N PHE A 418 -9.86 -1.72 -10.87
CA PHE A 418 -10.03 -1.73 -12.32
C PHE A 418 -10.83 -0.51 -12.78
N SER A 419 -10.52 -0.01 -13.97
CA SER A 419 -11.32 1.03 -14.63
C SER A 419 -12.74 0.54 -14.93
N ALA A 420 -13.65 1.45 -15.29
CA ALA A 420 -15.01 1.11 -15.70
C ALA A 420 -15.05 0.13 -16.91
N GLN A 421 -14.00 0.12 -17.72
CA GLN A 421 -13.84 -0.77 -18.87
C GLN A 421 -13.15 -2.10 -18.50
N GLY A 422 -12.74 -2.30 -17.26
CA GLY A 422 -12.05 -3.50 -16.78
C GLY A 422 -10.53 -3.47 -17.00
N GLY A 423 -9.94 -2.29 -17.19
CA GLY A 423 -8.49 -2.11 -17.27
C GLY A 423 -7.86 -2.08 -15.89
N TRP A 424 -6.78 -2.84 -15.68
CA TRP A 424 -6.05 -2.87 -14.41
C TRP A 424 -5.48 -1.49 -14.06
N LEU A 425 -5.74 -1.02 -12.83
CA LEU A 425 -5.24 0.28 -12.35
C LEU A 425 -3.90 0.18 -11.62
N GLY A 426 -3.45 -1.04 -11.28
CA GLY A 426 -2.16 -1.26 -10.64
C GLY A 426 -1.00 -1.17 -11.62
N GLN A 427 0.21 -1.03 -11.08
CA GLN A 427 1.43 -0.90 -11.87
C GLN A 427 2.13 -2.25 -12.10
N PHE A 428 3.02 -2.29 -13.08
CA PHE A 428 3.97 -3.39 -13.23
C PHE A 428 4.88 -3.49 -12.00
N GLY A 429 5.23 -4.71 -11.57
CA GLY A 429 6.09 -4.92 -10.41
C GLY A 429 5.43 -4.63 -9.07
N ALA A 430 4.12 -4.37 -9.02
CA ALA A 430 3.40 -4.08 -7.79
C ALA A 430 3.62 -5.19 -6.74
N ASN A 431 4.10 -4.79 -5.57
CA ASN A 431 4.37 -5.67 -4.45
C ASN A 431 3.76 -5.05 -3.18
N PRO A 432 2.69 -5.66 -2.64
CA PRO A 432 2.03 -5.19 -1.41
C PRO A 432 2.99 -5.01 -0.22
N LEU A 433 4.11 -5.74 -0.17
CA LEU A 433 5.10 -5.64 0.92
C LEU A 433 5.77 -4.27 0.99
N HIS A 434 5.82 -3.50 -0.10
CA HIS A 434 6.52 -2.21 -0.12
C HIS A 434 5.90 -1.17 0.82
N GLY A 435 4.64 -1.38 1.23
CA GLY A 435 3.92 -0.49 2.15
C GLY A 435 4.13 -0.76 3.64
N TRP A 436 4.87 -1.81 3.99
CA TRP A 436 4.89 -2.36 5.35
C TRP A 436 6.31 -2.64 5.83
N ASP A 437 6.50 -2.67 7.15
CA ASP A 437 7.74 -3.17 7.73
C ASP A 437 7.80 -4.69 7.56
N VAL A 438 8.59 -5.14 6.58
CA VAL A 438 8.71 -6.56 6.25
C VAL A 438 9.31 -7.37 7.41
N THR A 439 10.09 -6.75 8.29
CA THR A 439 10.60 -7.42 9.49
C THR A 439 9.45 -7.76 10.44
N GLY A 440 8.57 -6.80 10.72
CA GLY A 440 7.32 -7.01 11.45
C GLY A 440 6.41 -8.02 10.77
N VAL A 441 6.25 -7.95 9.44
CA VAL A 441 5.42 -8.90 8.66
C VAL A 441 5.89 -10.34 8.86
N GLN A 442 7.17 -10.63 8.64
CA GLN A 442 7.71 -11.99 8.81
C GLN A 442 7.63 -12.47 10.27
N SER A 443 7.63 -11.55 11.24
CA SER A 443 7.51 -11.87 12.66
C SER A 443 6.06 -12.11 13.11
N SER A 444 5.07 -11.55 12.41
CA SER A 444 3.65 -11.78 12.68
C SER A 444 3.19 -13.16 12.23
N GLY A 445 3.66 -13.64 11.07
CA GLY A 445 3.21 -14.91 10.46
C GLY A 445 3.24 -16.14 11.37
N PRO A 446 4.36 -16.43 12.07
CA PRO A 446 4.49 -17.60 12.93
C PRO A 446 3.43 -17.70 14.04
N LYS A 447 2.89 -16.57 14.51
CA LYS A 447 1.80 -16.53 15.52
C LYS A 447 0.51 -17.17 15.00
N TYR A 448 0.36 -17.25 13.68
CA TYR A 448 -0.80 -17.80 12.98
C TYR A 448 -0.47 -19.12 12.25
N GLY A 449 0.68 -19.72 12.55
CA GLY A 449 1.16 -20.93 11.88
C GLY A 449 1.71 -20.68 10.47
N VAL A 450 1.99 -19.43 10.07
CA VAL A 450 2.56 -19.15 8.74
C VAL A 450 4.08 -19.15 8.79
N ASP A 451 4.72 -19.92 7.91
CA ASP A 451 6.17 -19.90 7.74
C ASP A 451 6.59 -18.61 7.00
N PRO A 452 7.68 -17.92 7.39
CA PRO A 452 8.16 -16.72 6.69
C PRO A 452 8.44 -16.91 5.19
N SER A 453 8.60 -18.16 4.72
CA SER A 453 8.67 -18.51 3.30
C SER A 453 7.38 -18.17 2.54
N ASP A 454 6.23 -18.23 3.21
CA ASP A 454 4.96 -17.67 2.75
C ASP A 454 4.81 -16.23 3.23
N VAL A 455 5.63 -15.36 2.63
CA VAL A 455 5.72 -13.93 3.01
C VAL A 455 4.41 -13.17 2.76
N PHE A 456 3.57 -13.59 1.81
CA PHE A 456 2.27 -12.97 1.55
C PHE A 456 1.18 -13.48 2.51
N GLY A 457 1.26 -14.73 2.97
CA GLY A 457 0.48 -15.19 4.12
C GLY A 457 0.85 -14.43 5.39
N CYS A 458 2.15 -14.22 5.63
CA CYS A 458 2.64 -13.39 6.73
C CYS A 458 2.09 -11.95 6.63
N LEU A 459 2.10 -11.38 5.42
CA LEU A 459 1.54 -10.05 5.16
C LEU A 459 0.05 -10.00 5.43
N PHE A 460 -0.73 -10.98 4.97
CA PHE A 460 -2.17 -11.04 5.22
C PHE A 460 -2.49 -10.92 6.72
N PHE A 461 -1.86 -11.74 7.56
CA PHE A 461 -2.10 -11.70 9.01
C PHE A 461 -1.55 -10.43 9.67
N HIS A 462 -0.41 -9.91 9.21
CA HIS A 462 0.13 -8.65 9.70
C HIS A 462 -0.85 -7.49 9.43
N VAL A 463 -1.31 -7.34 8.20
CA VAL A 463 -2.28 -6.28 7.83
C VAL A 463 -3.61 -6.48 8.54
N LYS A 464 -4.07 -7.73 8.67
CA LYS A 464 -5.28 -8.05 9.45
C LYS A 464 -5.17 -7.50 10.86
N HIS A 465 -4.06 -7.76 11.55
CA HIS A 465 -3.82 -7.27 12.90
C HIS A 465 -3.81 -5.72 12.96
N GLU A 466 -3.08 -5.07 12.06
CA GLU A 466 -3.00 -3.60 12.02
C GLU A 466 -4.36 -2.94 11.77
N LEU A 467 -5.18 -3.49 10.88
CA LEU A 467 -6.52 -2.97 10.59
C LEU A 467 -7.53 -3.27 11.71
N MET A 468 -7.42 -4.42 12.38
CA MET A 468 -8.23 -4.74 13.55
C MET A 468 -7.93 -3.78 14.71
N GLU A 469 -6.64 -3.53 14.98
CA GLU A 469 -6.23 -2.57 16.00
C GLU A 469 -6.72 -1.17 15.66
N PHE A 470 -6.56 -0.74 14.41
CA PHE A 470 -7.06 0.55 13.95
C PHE A 470 -8.58 0.69 14.14
N ALA A 471 -9.36 -0.31 13.74
CA ALA A 471 -10.81 -0.30 13.93
C ALA A 471 -11.20 -0.27 15.41
N ARG A 472 -10.44 -0.94 16.28
CA ARG A 472 -10.62 -0.90 17.74
C ARG A 472 -10.33 0.49 18.29
N ARG A 473 -9.23 1.13 17.88
CA ARG A 473 -8.88 2.50 18.28
C ARG A 473 -9.91 3.52 17.82
N MET A 474 -10.37 3.42 16.57
CA MET A 474 -11.45 4.28 16.05
C MET A 474 -12.79 4.08 16.79
N LYS A 475 -13.01 2.89 17.36
CA LYS A 475 -14.20 2.61 18.20
C LYS A 475 -14.08 3.24 19.59
N GLU A 476 -12.90 3.16 20.19
CA GLU A 476 -12.65 3.60 21.57
C GLU A 476 -12.38 5.10 21.69
N PHE A 477 -11.68 5.68 20.72
CA PHE A 477 -11.20 7.05 20.78
C PHE A 477 -12.09 8.02 19.99
N ARG A 478 -11.96 9.31 20.30
CA ARG A 478 -12.65 10.40 19.59
C ARG A 478 -11.81 10.82 18.38
N ILE A 479 -11.95 10.09 17.27
CA ILE A 479 -11.19 10.34 16.05
C ILE A 479 -12.13 10.68 14.88
N ASP A 480 -11.98 11.87 14.32
CA ASP A 480 -12.67 12.28 13.09
C ASP A 480 -11.68 12.29 11.91
N VAL A 481 -12.06 11.67 10.80
CA VAL A 481 -11.24 11.65 9.57
C VAL A 481 -11.97 12.40 8.47
N HIS A 482 -11.34 13.45 7.97
CA HIS A 482 -11.80 14.32 6.90
C HIS A 482 -11.08 13.97 5.60
N LEU A 483 -11.80 13.44 4.62
CA LEU A 483 -11.26 13.10 3.31
C LEU A 483 -11.60 14.18 2.30
N THR A 484 -10.58 14.73 1.65
CA THR A 484 -10.73 15.77 0.64
C THR A 484 -10.03 15.42 -0.67
N GLN A 485 -10.55 15.98 -1.76
CA GLN A 485 -10.02 15.80 -3.11
C GLN A 485 -9.82 17.17 -3.74
N PHE A 486 -8.81 17.90 -3.27
CA PHE A 486 -8.49 19.23 -3.77
C PHE A 486 -7.01 19.35 -4.11
N ASP A 487 -6.72 20.29 -5.00
CA ASP A 487 -5.35 20.74 -5.20
C ASP A 487 -4.77 21.27 -3.87
N PRO A 488 -3.60 20.79 -3.44
CA PRO A 488 -3.00 21.20 -2.17
C PRO A 488 -2.90 22.72 -1.99
N TYR A 489 -2.63 23.48 -3.05
CA TYR A 489 -2.55 24.94 -2.98
C TYR A 489 -3.92 25.56 -2.72
N VAL A 490 -4.94 25.09 -3.43
CA VAL A 490 -6.32 25.54 -3.23
C VAL A 490 -6.83 25.16 -1.85
N LEU A 491 -6.49 23.96 -1.37
CA LEU A 491 -6.86 23.47 -0.06
C LEU A 491 -6.25 24.31 1.06
N ALA A 492 -4.95 24.61 1.01
CA ALA A 492 -4.28 25.41 2.03
C ALA A 492 -4.96 26.79 2.17
N LYS A 493 -5.21 27.47 1.04
CA LYS A 493 -5.96 28.74 1.03
C LYS A 493 -7.39 28.60 1.56
N GLY A 494 -8.07 27.53 1.20
CA GLY A 494 -9.43 27.23 1.68
C GLY A 494 -9.47 27.05 3.20
N ILE A 495 -8.46 26.40 3.79
CA ILE A 495 -8.33 26.24 5.25
C ILE A 495 -8.13 27.61 5.90
N SER A 496 -7.19 28.42 5.41
CA SER A 496 -6.98 29.79 5.94
C SER A 496 -8.22 30.67 5.82
N ALA A 497 -9.03 30.47 4.77
CA ALA A 497 -10.30 31.18 4.58
C ALA A 497 -11.47 30.60 5.40
N GLY A 498 -11.26 29.51 6.17
CA GLY A 498 -12.28 28.90 7.02
C GLY A 498 -13.29 28.00 6.30
N VAL A 499 -12.99 27.53 5.09
CA VAL A 499 -13.88 26.65 4.29
C VAL A 499 -14.05 25.26 4.94
N LEU A 500 -13.10 24.85 5.77
CA LEU A 500 -13.14 23.60 6.53
C LEU A 500 -13.23 23.91 8.03
N PRO A 501 -14.44 24.08 8.61
CA PRO A 501 -14.60 24.57 9.98
C PRO A 501 -13.82 23.82 11.09
N PRO A 502 -13.61 22.48 11.00
CA PRO A 502 -12.79 21.75 11.98
C PRO A 502 -11.31 22.17 11.99
N PHE A 503 -10.81 22.68 10.86
CA PHE A 503 -9.42 23.09 10.67
C PHE A 503 -9.37 24.61 10.50
N LYS A 504 -9.00 25.29 11.57
CA LYS A 504 -8.78 26.74 11.57
C LYS A 504 -7.35 27.03 11.13
N ASP A 505 -7.05 28.31 10.91
CA ASP A 505 -5.67 28.74 10.72
C ASP A 505 -4.80 28.33 11.93
N LYS A 506 -3.51 28.02 11.68
CA LYS A 506 -2.52 27.63 12.70
C LYS A 506 -2.98 26.52 13.66
N CYS A 507 -3.52 25.41 13.14
CA CYS A 507 -4.11 24.39 14.00
C CYS A 507 -3.49 22.99 13.90
N PHE A 508 -2.62 22.72 12.91
CA PHE A 508 -2.09 21.36 12.73
C PHE A 508 -0.84 21.11 13.56
N ASP A 509 -0.86 20.09 14.40
CA ASP A 509 0.33 19.61 15.11
C ASP A 509 1.28 18.89 14.15
N ARG A 510 0.74 18.25 13.10
CA ARG A 510 1.54 17.58 12.07
C ARG A 510 1.02 17.89 10.69
N ILE A 511 1.94 18.21 9.79
CA ILE A 511 1.66 18.33 8.37
C ILE A 511 2.63 17.43 7.61
N GLU A 512 2.11 16.40 6.96
CA GLU A 512 2.85 15.54 6.03
C GLU A 512 2.56 15.96 4.60
N THR A 513 3.59 16.41 3.89
CA THR A 513 3.45 16.89 2.50
C THR A 513 3.74 15.83 1.45
N ALA A 514 4.14 14.62 1.87
CA ALA A 514 4.58 13.56 0.98
C ALA A 514 5.69 14.05 0.04
N ASP A 515 5.55 13.78 -1.25
CA ASP A 515 6.46 14.21 -2.31
C ASP A 515 6.06 15.55 -2.95
N LEU A 516 5.20 16.34 -2.30
CA LEU A 516 4.72 17.59 -2.89
C LEU A 516 5.87 18.56 -3.18
N GLY A 517 6.89 18.60 -2.32
CA GLY A 517 8.10 19.41 -2.53
C GLY A 517 8.84 19.06 -3.82
N ASP A 518 8.83 17.80 -4.25
CA ASP A 518 9.42 17.37 -5.53
C ASP A 518 8.62 17.88 -6.75
N ARG A 519 7.33 18.16 -6.58
CA ARG A 519 6.42 18.54 -7.68
C ARG A 519 6.28 20.04 -7.86
N ILE A 520 6.24 20.79 -6.76
CA ILE A 520 6.02 22.25 -6.78
C ILE A 520 7.19 23.06 -6.21
N GLY A 521 8.24 22.40 -5.70
CA GLY A 521 9.36 23.02 -5.01
C GLY A 521 9.14 23.12 -3.49
N ILE A 522 10.23 23.04 -2.72
CA ILE A 522 10.17 23.11 -1.25
C ILE A 522 9.69 24.48 -0.78
N ARG A 523 10.18 25.56 -1.39
CA ARG A 523 9.79 26.94 -1.10
C ARG A 523 8.28 27.15 -1.16
N GLU A 524 7.66 26.79 -2.29
CA GLU A 524 6.21 26.94 -2.46
C GLU A 524 5.43 26.02 -1.51
N CYS A 525 5.93 24.81 -1.26
CA CYS A 525 5.33 23.90 -0.29
C CYS A 525 5.29 24.53 1.12
N LEU A 526 6.41 25.09 1.59
CA LEU A 526 6.51 25.75 2.88
C LEU A 526 5.59 26.98 2.98
N ILE A 527 5.60 27.87 1.99
CA ILE A 527 4.78 29.10 1.99
C ILE A 527 3.30 28.81 2.21
N ASN A 528 2.80 27.70 1.64
CA ASN A 528 1.37 27.36 1.74
C ASN A 528 1.01 26.60 3.02
N TRP A 529 1.90 25.73 3.53
CA TRP A 529 1.55 24.79 4.59
C TRP A 529 2.14 25.13 5.96
N ALA A 530 3.33 25.73 6.03
CA ALA A 530 3.94 26.15 7.28
C ALA A 530 3.10 27.16 8.09
N PRO A 531 2.33 28.09 7.47
CA PRO A 531 1.46 28.99 8.23
C PRO A 531 0.32 28.26 8.96
N LEU A 532 -0.09 27.07 8.51
CA LEU A 532 -1.18 26.29 9.11
C LEU A 532 -0.74 25.46 10.32
N LEU A 533 0.56 25.46 10.64
CA LEU A 533 1.14 24.71 11.75
C LEU A 533 0.72 25.33 13.09
N ASN A 534 0.39 24.48 14.07
CA ASN A 534 0.02 24.87 15.42
C ASN A 534 1.24 25.46 16.13
N ARG A 535 1.24 26.78 16.34
CA ARG A 535 2.34 27.49 17.00
C ARG A 535 2.32 27.37 18.52
N LEU A 536 1.24 26.86 19.10
CA LEU A 536 1.12 26.62 20.54
C LEU A 536 1.70 25.25 20.95
N ASN A 537 1.99 24.38 19.98
CA ASN A 537 2.63 23.11 20.21
C ASN A 537 4.11 23.19 19.79
N ASP A 538 5.01 23.17 20.77
CA ASP A 538 6.47 23.22 20.57
C ASP A 538 7.02 22.03 19.77
N HIS A 539 6.23 20.97 19.63
CA HIS A 539 6.57 19.76 18.90
C HIS A 539 5.95 19.72 17.51
N ALA A 540 5.19 20.74 17.12
CA ALA A 540 4.56 20.80 15.82
C ALA A 540 5.61 20.81 14.68
N SER A 541 5.35 20.04 13.63
CA SER A 541 6.33 19.85 12.56
C SER A 541 5.71 19.65 11.18
N VAL A 542 6.46 20.05 10.16
CA VAL A 542 6.21 19.68 8.76
C VAL A 542 7.18 18.58 8.37
N LEU A 543 6.65 17.43 7.94
CA LEU A 543 7.44 16.34 7.37
C LEU A 543 7.26 16.34 5.84
N MET A 544 8.38 16.25 5.14
CA MET A 544 8.44 16.14 3.68
C MET A 544 9.32 14.98 3.27
N ARG A 545 9.09 14.46 2.06
CA ARG A 545 9.91 13.44 1.43
C ARG A 545 10.37 13.90 0.05
N SER A 546 11.60 13.60 -0.29
CA SER A 546 12.13 13.80 -1.64
C SER A 546 12.70 12.51 -2.22
N ARG A 547 12.12 12.09 -3.34
CA ARG A 547 12.60 11.00 -4.19
C ARG A 547 13.52 11.54 -5.29
N SER A 548 13.22 12.74 -5.78
CA SER A 548 13.85 13.30 -6.98
C SER A 548 14.85 14.43 -6.73
N TRP A 549 15.29 14.67 -5.48
CA TRP A 549 16.31 15.68 -5.16
C TRP A 549 17.58 15.58 -6.02
N HIS A 550 17.91 14.38 -6.49
CA HIS A 550 19.10 14.12 -7.30
C HIS A 550 18.91 14.38 -8.81
N ARG A 551 17.70 14.71 -9.28
CA ARG A 551 17.44 14.95 -10.71
C ARG A 551 18.17 16.19 -11.24
N ASP A 552 18.24 17.22 -10.40
CA ASP A 552 18.88 18.50 -10.74
C ASP A 552 20.35 18.55 -10.30
N GLN A 553 20.87 17.44 -9.77
CA GLN A 553 22.22 17.31 -9.24
C GLN A 553 22.95 16.13 -9.91
N PRO A 554 23.53 16.32 -11.11
CA PRO A 554 24.20 15.27 -11.87
C PRO A 554 25.29 14.59 -11.02
N ASN A 555 25.37 13.26 -11.08
CA ASN A 555 26.32 12.42 -10.32
C ASN A 555 26.11 12.40 -8.79
N ALA A 556 25.04 13.00 -8.26
CA ALA A 556 24.76 13.02 -6.82
C ALA A 556 24.43 11.64 -6.25
N VAL A 557 23.90 10.72 -7.07
CA VAL A 557 23.64 9.31 -6.71
C VAL A 557 24.66 8.39 -7.37
N ALA A 558 25.13 7.41 -6.60
CA ALA A 558 26.23 6.53 -6.94
C ALA A 558 25.89 5.58 -8.09
N HIS A 559 24.64 5.09 -8.17
CA HIS A 559 24.22 4.20 -9.25
C HIS A 559 24.13 4.88 -10.62
N LEU A 560 23.97 6.22 -10.66
CA LEU A 560 24.00 7.01 -11.90
C LEU A 560 25.36 7.63 -12.18
N ASN A 561 26.34 7.45 -11.28
CA ASN A 561 27.68 8.00 -11.42
C ASN A 561 28.63 6.90 -11.98
N PRO A 562 29.05 6.99 -13.26
CA PRO A 562 29.92 5.97 -13.86
C PRO A 562 31.25 5.80 -13.13
N GLN A 563 31.81 6.89 -12.59
CA GLN A 563 33.07 6.87 -11.86
C GLN A 563 32.94 6.17 -10.50
N ALA A 564 31.79 6.30 -9.83
CA ALA A 564 31.53 5.61 -8.57
C ALA A 564 31.46 4.10 -8.78
N VAL A 565 30.79 3.66 -9.85
CA VAL A 565 30.73 2.25 -10.25
C VAL A 565 32.12 1.72 -10.61
N GLU A 566 32.90 2.46 -11.41
CA GLU A 566 34.26 2.07 -11.79
C GLU A 566 35.20 2.00 -10.58
N THR A 567 35.10 2.97 -9.66
CA THR A 567 35.90 3.01 -8.42
C THR A 567 35.57 1.83 -7.51
N LEU A 568 34.28 1.49 -7.39
CA LEU A 568 33.86 0.29 -6.67
C LEU A 568 34.47 -0.97 -7.30
N MET A 569 34.40 -1.09 -8.63
CA MET A 569 34.98 -2.23 -9.36
C MET A 569 36.48 -2.34 -9.09
N LYS A 570 37.23 -1.23 -9.17
CA LYS A 570 38.66 -1.18 -8.84
C LYS A 570 38.94 -1.62 -7.40
N ARG A 571 38.17 -1.12 -6.43
CA ARG A 571 38.31 -1.51 -5.01
C ARG A 571 37.98 -2.98 -4.77
N CYS A 572 36.92 -3.52 -5.36
CA CYS A 572 36.59 -4.93 -5.24
C CYS A 572 37.68 -5.84 -5.82
N ASN A 573 38.32 -5.43 -6.91
CA ASN A 573 39.44 -6.15 -7.52
C ASN A 573 40.72 -6.13 -6.65
N SER A 574 40.85 -5.16 -5.73
CA SER A 574 42.00 -5.05 -4.82
C SER A 574 41.89 -5.90 -3.54
N ILE A 575 40.75 -6.57 -3.29
CA ILE A 575 40.52 -7.39 -2.08
C ILE A 575 40.76 -8.88 -2.40
N PRO A 576 41.85 -9.52 -1.91
CA PRO A 576 42.27 -10.87 -2.33
C PRO A 576 41.24 -11.98 -2.03
N ARG A 577 40.42 -11.83 -0.99
CA ARG A 577 39.36 -12.81 -0.63
C ARG A 577 38.11 -12.73 -1.52
N LEU A 578 37.90 -11.60 -2.20
CA LEU A 578 36.78 -11.36 -3.12
C LEU A 578 37.12 -11.76 -4.57
N GLU A 579 38.39 -12.04 -4.80
CA GLU A 579 39.08 -12.01 -6.08
C GLU A 579 38.57 -13.02 -7.11
N SER A 580 38.29 -14.28 -6.73
CA SER A 580 37.93 -15.30 -7.74
C SER A 580 36.47 -15.28 -8.16
N ARG A 581 35.52 -15.04 -7.24
CA ARG A 581 34.08 -15.07 -7.54
C ARG A 581 33.58 -13.76 -8.15
N LEU A 582 34.11 -12.63 -7.71
CA LEU A 582 33.69 -11.34 -8.23
C LEU A 582 34.35 -11.01 -9.57
N ARG A 583 35.59 -11.46 -9.85
CA ARG A 583 36.19 -11.24 -11.18
C ARG A 583 35.32 -11.81 -12.30
N HIS A 584 34.78 -13.02 -12.15
CA HIS A 584 33.90 -13.61 -13.16
C HIS A 584 32.60 -12.81 -13.31
N ALA A 585 31.96 -12.45 -12.19
CA ALA A 585 30.77 -11.60 -12.21
C ALA A 585 31.03 -10.23 -12.86
N PHE A 586 32.13 -9.57 -12.51
CA PHE A 586 32.52 -8.29 -13.10
C PHE A 586 32.93 -8.39 -14.57
N SER A 587 33.52 -9.52 -15.00
CA SER A 587 33.83 -9.74 -16.42
C SER A 587 32.57 -9.82 -17.30
N GLN A 588 31.43 -10.18 -16.70
CA GLN A 588 30.12 -10.16 -17.36
C GLN A 588 29.43 -8.78 -17.27
N GLY A 589 29.99 -7.82 -16.54
CA GLY A 589 29.43 -6.48 -16.38
C GLY A 589 27.97 -6.50 -15.90
N MET A 590 27.14 -5.63 -16.49
CA MET A 590 25.71 -5.51 -16.18
C MET A 590 24.86 -6.71 -16.64
N LYS A 591 25.44 -7.69 -17.33
CA LYS A 591 24.77 -8.99 -17.59
C LYS A 591 24.73 -9.85 -16.32
N SER A 592 25.70 -9.66 -15.42
CA SER A 592 25.78 -10.43 -14.19
C SER A 592 24.69 -10.01 -13.19
N PRO A 593 23.84 -10.95 -12.74
CA PRO A 593 22.85 -10.68 -11.70
C PRO A 593 23.47 -10.12 -10.40
N ALA A 594 24.70 -10.54 -10.07
CA ALA A 594 25.41 -10.09 -8.89
C ALA A 594 25.87 -8.62 -9.01
N VAL A 595 26.37 -8.22 -10.19
CA VAL A 595 26.79 -6.84 -10.46
C VAL A 595 25.59 -5.90 -10.51
N LEU A 596 24.50 -6.32 -11.17
CA LEU A 596 23.24 -5.56 -11.18
C LEU A 596 22.77 -5.25 -9.76
N LYS A 597 22.66 -6.27 -8.91
CA LYS A 597 22.23 -6.11 -7.51
C LYS A 597 23.16 -5.21 -6.71
N LEU A 598 24.47 -5.31 -6.95
CA LEU A 598 25.47 -4.48 -6.28
C LEU A 598 25.29 -3.01 -6.66
N VAL A 599 25.23 -2.70 -7.95
CA VAL A 599 25.06 -1.33 -8.48
C VAL A 599 23.78 -0.71 -7.97
N GLU A 600 22.67 -1.46 -8.01
CA GLU A 600 21.37 -0.98 -7.55
C GLU A 600 21.30 -0.69 -6.05
N SER A 601 22.22 -1.26 -5.27
CA SER A 601 22.28 -1.10 -3.81
C SER A 601 23.28 -0.01 -3.38
N LEU A 602 24.00 0.61 -4.31
CA LEU A 602 25.16 1.46 -3.96
C LEU A 602 24.79 2.65 -3.10
N ASP A 603 23.68 3.32 -3.38
CA ASP A 603 23.25 4.50 -2.62
C ASP A 603 22.87 4.18 -1.18
N ALA A 604 22.63 2.89 -0.87
CA ALA A 604 22.46 2.45 0.51
C ALA A 604 23.75 2.61 1.32
N PHE A 605 24.93 2.65 0.67
CA PHE A 605 26.25 2.66 1.30
C PHE A 605 27.06 3.92 1.01
N VAL A 606 26.50 4.87 0.27
CA VAL A 606 27.12 6.16 -0.01
C VAL A 606 26.44 7.24 0.83
N ASP A 607 27.27 8.13 1.38
CA ASP A 607 26.81 9.29 2.12
C ASP A 607 26.54 10.41 1.11
N HIS A 608 25.26 10.73 0.94
CA HIS A 608 24.81 11.78 0.02
C HIS A 608 24.43 13.06 0.75
N GLU A 609 24.74 13.19 2.04
CA GLU A 609 24.29 14.35 2.84
C GLU A 609 24.81 15.66 2.23
N GLY A 610 26.07 15.73 1.78
CA GLY A 610 26.62 16.95 1.17
C GLY A 610 25.84 17.44 -0.05
N ALA A 611 25.57 16.55 -1.00
CA ALA A 611 24.80 16.86 -2.21
C ALA A 611 23.33 17.16 -1.88
N PHE A 612 22.76 16.48 -0.88
CA PHE A 612 21.39 16.75 -0.45
C PHE A 612 21.26 18.12 0.23
N GLN A 613 22.25 18.54 1.02
CA GLN A 613 22.29 19.88 1.62
C GLN A 613 22.46 20.97 0.55
N GLU A 614 23.18 20.70 -0.53
CA GLU A 614 23.25 21.60 -1.70
C GLU A 614 21.89 21.77 -2.37
N TYR A 615 21.20 20.65 -2.64
CA TYR A 615 19.82 20.68 -3.12
C TYR A 615 18.89 21.50 -2.21
N LEU A 616 18.97 21.36 -0.88
CA LEU A 616 18.15 22.15 0.05
C LEU A 616 18.45 23.65 -0.02
N ARG A 617 19.71 24.04 -0.23
CA ARG A 617 20.10 25.44 -0.45
C ARG A 617 19.56 25.98 -1.76
N ASP A 618 19.67 25.22 -2.85
CA ASP A 618 19.15 25.60 -4.17
C ASP A 618 17.63 25.76 -4.18
N GLN A 619 16.93 25.00 -3.33
CA GLN A 619 15.48 25.09 -3.12
C GLN A 619 15.07 26.18 -2.11
N GLU A 620 16.02 27.01 -1.64
CA GLU A 620 15.82 28.06 -0.65
C GLU A 620 15.14 27.57 0.65
N ALA A 621 15.35 26.29 1.03
CA ALA A 621 14.56 25.63 2.06
C ALA A 621 14.73 26.29 3.45
N GLU A 622 15.97 26.47 3.91
CA GLU A 622 16.26 27.08 5.21
C GLU A 622 15.92 28.57 5.26
N THR A 623 16.18 29.30 4.17
CA THR A 623 15.87 30.73 4.08
C THR A 623 14.36 30.95 4.15
N THR A 624 13.59 30.17 3.39
CA THR A 624 12.12 30.21 3.40
C THR A 624 11.58 29.80 4.77
N ALA A 625 12.11 28.73 5.37
CA ALA A 625 11.71 28.29 6.70
C ALA A 625 11.92 29.40 7.73
N SER A 626 13.09 30.05 7.74
CA SER A 626 13.42 31.13 8.67
C SER A 626 12.44 32.30 8.56
N VAL A 627 12.11 32.73 7.34
CA VAL A 627 11.10 33.79 7.09
C VAL A 627 9.73 33.42 7.64
N LEU A 628 9.39 32.12 7.66
CA LEU A 628 8.12 31.59 8.16
C LEU A 628 8.17 31.20 9.65
N GLY A 629 9.22 31.59 10.37
CA GLY A 629 9.41 31.26 11.79
C GLY A 629 9.61 29.77 12.03
N LEU A 630 10.23 29.08 11.08
CA LEU A 630 10.60 27.66 11.17
C LEU A 630 12.12 27.51 11.03
N CYS A 631 12.64 26.38 11.48
CA CYS A 631 13.98 25.93 11.15
C CYS A 631 13.96 24.49 10.64
N LEU A 632 14.99 24.14 9.87
CA LEU A 632 15.23 22.75 9.49
C LEU A 632 15.75 21.99 10.72
N ARG A 633 15.11 20.88 11.08
CA ARG A 633 15.57 20.05 12.19
C ARG A 633 16.92 19.43 11.87
N ALA A 634 17.91 19.73 12.71
CA ALA A 634 19.19 19.02 12.67
C ALA A 634 19.01 17.52 12.96
N TRP A 635 18.14 17.20 13.91
CA TRP A 635 17.80 15.85 14.34
C TRP A 635 16.31 15.59 14.18
N HIS A 636 15.98 14.59 13.38
CA HIS A 636 14.60 14.21 13.11
C HIS A 636 13.99 13.46 14.29
N ARG A 637 12.71 13.70 14.55
CA ARG A 637 11.94 13.06 15.62
C ARG A 637 10.80 12.21 15.10
N ILE A 638 10.34 12.43 13.86
CA ILE A 638 9.24 11.66 13.27
C ILE A 638 9.77 10.48 12.45
N HIS A 639 10.70 10.75 11.54
CA HIS A 639 11.34 9.72 10.71
C HIS A 639 12.80 10.10 10.43
N PRO A 640 13.76 9.16 10.51
CA PRO A 640 15.16 9.43 10.19
C PRO A 640 15.31 10.02 8.78
N LYS A 641 16.38 10.80 8.56
CA LYS A 641 16.70 11.43 7.24
C LYS A 641 16.69 10.46 6.06
N ARG A 642 16.94 9.17 6.32
CA ARG A 642 16.88 8.07 5.34
C ARG A 642 16.53 6.76 6.04
N TYR A 643 16.03 5.80 5.27
CA TYR A 643 15.81 4.44 5.77
C TYR A 643 17.11 3.73 6.16
N GLY A 644 16.99 2.81 7.11
CA GLY A 644 18.10 1.99 7.62
C GLY A 644 18.87 2.62 8.78
N ILE A 645 18.41 3.75 9.30
CA ILE A 645 18.99 4.47 10.44
C ILE A 645 17.92 4.61 11.52
N PRO A 646 18.21 4.29 12.79
CA PRO A 646 17.22 4.45 13.85
C PRO A 646 17.16 5.90 14.35
N LEU A 647 15.99 6.36 14.81
CA LEU A 647 15.77 7.72 15.33
C LEU A 647 16.71 8.08 16.51
N ASN A 648 17.07 7.09 17.33
CA ASN A 648 17.96 7.27 18.47
C ASN A 648 19.46 7.30 18.12
N ALA A 649 19.84 7.16 16.85
CA ALA A 649 21.23 7.28 16.39
C ALA A 649 21.37 8.44 15.38
N PRO A 650 21.09 9.68 15.79
CA PRO A 650 20.90 10.77 14.84
C PRO A 650 22.21 11.18 14.13
N GLN A 651 23.37 10.90 14.74
CA GLN A 651 24.71 11.09 14.17
C GLN A 651 25.09 10.05 13.10
N GLN A 652 24.37 8.94 13.02
CA GLN A 652 24.66 7.88 12.06
C GLN A 652 24.29 8.36 10.66
N LYS A 653 25.25 8.33 9.74
CA LYS A 653 25.05 8.79 8.35
C LYS A 653 24.62 7.68 7.38
N LEU A 654 25.06 6.44 7.66
CA LEU A 654 24.85 5.29 6.81
C LEU A 654 24.12 4.16 7.55
N PRO A 655 23.29 3.35 6.88
CA PRO A 655 22.66 2.18 7.46
C PRO A 655 23.66 1.20 8.05
N ASN A 656 23.39 0.71 9.25
CA ASN A 656 24.13 -0.38 9.90
C ASN A 656 23.20 -1.57 10.06
N LEU A 657 22.99 -2.30 8.97
CA LEU A 657 22.00 -3.37 8.87
C LEU A 657 22.69 -4.73 8.71
N SER A 658 22.14 -5.74 9.36
CA SER A 658 22.42 -7.12 9.02
C SER A 658 21.96 -7.44 7.59
N LYS A 659 22.47 -8.54 7.02
CA LYS A 659 22.03 -9.04 5.70
C LYS A 659 20.51 -9.28 5.66
N LYS A 660 19.92 -9.72 6.77
CA LYS A 660 18.48 -9.96 6.86
C LYS A 660 17.71 -8.65 6.83
N GLU A 661 18.07 -7.67 7.65
CA GLU A 661 17.41 -6.37 7.70
C GLU A 661 17.55 -5.62 6.38
N PHE A 662 18.71 -5.67 5.74
CA PHE A 662 18.92 -5.09 4.41
C PHE A 662 17.98 -5.74 3.38
N TYR A 663 17.87 -7.07 3.41
CA TYR A 663 16.97 -7.80 2.53
C TYR A 663 15.51 -7.40 2.76
N ASP A 664 15.07 -7.42 4.01
CA ASP A 664 13.68 -7.13 4.38
C ASP A 664 13.29 -5.68 4.00
N MET A 665 14.16 -4.71 4.28
CA MET A 665 13.89 -3.29 4.04
C MET A 665 14.03 -2.88 2.56
N PHE A 666 15.18 -3.16 1.96
CA PHE A 666 15.52 -2.62 0.64
C PHE A 666 15.23 -3.59 -0.50
N THR A 667 15.37 -4.90 -0.29
CA THR A 667 15.26 -5.88 -1.37
C THR A 667 13.82 -6.35 -1.58
N ILE A 668 13.16 -6.90 -0.56
CA ILE A 668 11.77 -7.34 -0.67
C ILE A 668 10.77 -6.25 -0.26
N GLY A 669 11.17 -5.35 0.66
CA GLY A 669 10.41 -4.16 1.03
C GLY A 669 10.52 -3.03 0.02
N GLY A 670 11.42 -3.10 -0.95
CA GLY A 670 11.46 -2.19 -2.11
C GLY A 670 11.69 -0.71 -1.79
N VAL A 671 12.21 -0.39 -0.60
CA VAL A 671 12.54 0.98 -0.22
C VAL A 671 13.61 1.56 -1.15
N GLU A 672 13.40 2.80 -1.59
CA GLU A 672 14.37 3.52 -2.41
C GLU A 672 15.55 4.02 -1.57
N HIS A 673 16.77 3.75 -2.05
CA HIS A 673 18.00 4.10 -1.34
C HIS A 673 18.29 5.60 -1.28
N SER A 674 17.91 6.32 -2.35
CA SER A 674 18.10 7.75 -2.48
C SER A 674 17.02 8.56 -1.77
N LEU A 675 15.89 7.98 -1.38
CA LEU A 675 14.82 8.71 -0.71
C LEU A 675 15.34 9.44 0.55
N ARG A 676 14.92 10.70 0.70
CA ARG A 676 15.25 11.54 1.85
C ARG A 676 14.01 12.08 2.51
N PHE A 677 14.10 12.25 3.83
CA PHE A 677 13.10 12.92 4.66
C PHE A 677 13.65 14.28 5.06
N ILE A 678 12.76 15.26 5.18
CA ILE A 678 13.06 16.63 5.60
C ILE A 678 12.05 16.99 6.68
N GLU A 679 12.50 17.50 7.82
CA GLU A 679 11.64 17.81 8.95
C GLU A 679 11.86 19.26 9.36
N PHE A 680 10.80 20.07 9.42
CA PHE A 680 10.85 21.45 9.87
C PHE A 680 10.09 21.61 11.18
N GLU A 681 10.56 22.48 12.06
CA GLU A 681 9.93 22.80 13.34
C GLU A 681 9.81 24.30 13.58
N CYS A 682 8.89 24.67 14.47
CA CYS A 682 8.78 26.04 14.97
C CYS A 682 10.06 26.47 15.67
N VAL A 683 10.51 27.70 15.39
CA VAL A 683 11.51 28.35 16.23
C VAL A 683 10.78 28.81 17.51
N PRO A 684 11.26 28.45 18.71
CA PRO A 684 10.70 28.96 19.95
C PRO A 684 10.73 30.50 19.95
N GLU A 685 9.60 31.14 20.25
CA GLU A 685 9.60 32.59 20.52
C GLU A 685 10.32 32.80 21.86
N ASN A 686 11.53 33.37 21.81
CA ASN A 686 12.31 33.73 23.01
C ASN A 686 11.66 34.86 23.81
#